data_AF-A0A2S8FXP9-F1
#
_entry.id   AF-A0A2S8FXP9-F1
#
_cell.length_a   1.000
_cell.length_b   1.000
_cell.length_c   1.000
_cell.angle_alpha   90.00
_cell.angle_beta   90.00
_cell.angle_gamma   90.00
#
_symmetry.space_group_name_H-M   'P 1'
#
loop_
_entity.id
_entity.type
_entity.pdbx_description
1 polymer ?
#
loop_
_entity_poly.entity_id
_entity_poly.type
_entity_poly.pdbx_seq_one_letter_code
_entity_poly.pdbx_strand_id
1 'polypeptide(L)'
;MSAKPTNRPSKYQVFLLWSNDTVKECREVRKFFKEFNKKTAKPEFGVTFEIIDHCFDTDDKGHPGAVPAEELLAKAKDTLALTIGLCTDDETSLNPYTEEKAQQQLDLVLESAKQNKFHQSIWFVLTHRNNGSDQREEVSGEIHDLLRLPAGLKPNDVCLFGENDTFADVLAENLTKVLSSEGRPWIEDQNAAVHAIEAARRQKMDKLVSLGIDPWGQRFDNKQAISEVRALESQITEEKTTSEGGREQVLYNGPKVRVAGRIVLMRPTGKLIFINLVDRTGTIQLFLGQAQVGERNWDIAQCLDLGDIIGVDGELKKTKTGELTVFVEELHFLTKTLEAPPEKHKGLTDPELRQRMRYLDLAYGDGVLDRFVQRTQIVRSIRDTLVGEGYYEIEGPTLHTIAGGAAARPFETFHNALGMPLVMRIALELHLKRLLVGGMERVFELGRVYRNEGISPRHNPEFTMLEVYQAFGNYETMMELTENIIKNALDAIGSSYKVPFGDKEIDFTPPFARKCYSDLLAEHAGIDPESEGEVIACAKKLHLETDGKHPDVLRNEIFEETVEDKLIGPVFVIDYPASICPLTKRKADNPAVAERFELFIQGMELANAYTELNDPDLQEKLFRTQLEGMDEEDSMARMDTDFVRALRNGMPPAGGLGIGIDRLVMLLTNSATIREIILFPLLRHEAT
;
A
#
# COMPACT_ATOMS: atom_id res chain seq x y z
N MET A 1 21.72 -0.59 35.87
CA MET A 1 20.88 -0.97 37.02
C MET A 1 19.43 -0.78 36.63
N SER A 2 18.63 -1.83 36.78
CA SER A 2 17.24 -1.95 36.34
C SER A 2 16.31 -1.18 37.27
N ALA A 3 15.47 -0.33 36.69
CA ALA A 3 14.18 0.03 37.26
C ALA A 3 13.15 0.12 36.12
N LYS A 4 12.71 -1.04 35.62
CA LYS A 4 11.34 -1.11 35.07
C LYS A 4 10.40 -0.94 36.26
N PRO A 5 9.34 -0.11 36.21
CA PRO A 5 8.23 -0.26 37.13
C PRO A 5 7.48 -1.54 36.72
N THR A 6 7.92 -2.67 37.26
CA THR A 6 7.20 -3.94 37.21
C THR A 6 6.13 -3.93 38.30
N ASN A 7 4.96 -3.36 37.98
CA ASN A 7 3.64 -3.84 38.41
C ASN A 7 2.57 -2.96 37.77
N ARG A 8 2.37 -3.12 36.46
CA ARG A 8 1.22 -2.53 35.78
C ARG A 8 -0.05 -3.27 36.27
N PRO A 9 -1.06 -2.57 36.81
CA PRO A 9 -2.31 -3.20 37.20
C PRO A 9 -2.98 -3.89 36.01
N SER A 10 -3.47 -5.12 36.20
CA SER A 10 -4.32 -5.79 35.22
C SER A 10 -5.78 -5.31 35.28
N LYS A 11 -6.12 -4.54 36.32
CA LYS A 11 -7.43 -3.95 36.55
C LYS A 11 -7.30 -2.49 36.94
N TYR A 12 -8.17 -1.67 36.37
CA TYR A 12 -8.35 -0.27 36.71
C TYR A 12 -9.77 -0.02 37.19
N GLN A 13 -9.93 0.86 38.17
CA GLN A 13 -11.23 1.18 38.74
C GLN A 13 -11.82 2.44 38.10
N VAL A 14 -13.15 2.42 37.92
CA VAL A 14 -13.94 3.54 37.43
C VAL A 14 -14.99 3.88 38.48
N PHE A 15 -14.94 5.09 39.05
CA PHE A 15 -16.04 5.56 39.89
C PHE A 15 -17.20 6.02 39.02
N LEU A 16 -18.38 5.47 39.26
CA LEU A 16 -19.63 5.91 38.66
C LEU A 16 -20.50 6.53 39.75
N LEU A 17 -20.55 7.86 39.78
CA LEU A 17 -21.33 8.67 40.70
C LEU A 17 -22.61 9.12 39.99
N TRP A 18 -23.79 8.86 40.56
CA TRP A 18 -25.05 9.18 39.88
C TRP A 18 -26.17 9.57 40.87
N SER A 19 -27.15 10.36 40.43
CA SER A 19 -28.39 10.66 41.18
C SER A 19 -29.56 9.78 40.73
N ASN A 20 -30.62 9.61 41.54
CA ASN A 20 -31.77 8.77 41.20
C ASN A 20 -32.47 9.18 39.90
N ASP A 21 -32.30 10.43 39.47
CA ASP A 21 -32.84 10.93 38.20
C ASP A 21 -32.09 10.40 36.96
N THR A 22 -30.93 9.74 37.16
CA THR A 22 -30.04 9.25 36.09
C THR A 22 -29.87 7.71 36.06
N VAL A 23 -30.84 6.97 36.61
CA VAL A 23 -30.82 5.49 36.67
C VAL A 23 -30.69 4.85 35.27
N LYS A 24 -31.29 5.45 34.24
CA LYS A 24 -31.25 4.92 32.87
C LYS A 24 -29.84 5.03 32.29
N GLU A 25 -29.21 6.17 32.49
CA GLU A 25 -27.88 6.53 32.02
C GLU A 25 -26.82 5.67 32.71
N CYS A 26 -26.98 5.44 34.02
CA CYS A 26 -26.14 4.51 34.78
C CYS A 26 -26.10 3.10 34.15
N ARG A 27 -27.22 2.61 33.60
CA ARG A 27 -27.24 1.30 32.90
C ARG A 27 -26.45 1.33 31.59
N GLU A 28 -26.50 2.43 30.84
CA GLU A 28 -25.74 2.58 29.60
C GLU A 28 -24.23 2.68 29.86
N VAL A 29 -23.79 3.35 30.94
CA VAL A 29 -22.37 3.35 31.37
C VAL A 29 -21.87 1.92 31.64
N ARG A 30 -22.65 1.12 32.36
CA ARG A 30 -22.29 -0.28 32.64
C ARG A 30 -22.23 -1.13 31.38
N LYS A 31 -23.15 -0.90 30.44
CA LYS A 31 -23.18 -1.58 29.14
C LYS A 31 -21.97 -1.21 28.28
N PHE A 32 -21.60 0.08 28.25
CA PHE A 32 -20.40 0.57 27.57
C PHE A 32 -19.15 -0.16 28.06
N PHE A 33 -18.86 -0.14 29.36
CA PHE A 33 -17.64 -0.79 29.88
C PHE A 33 -17.63 -2.31 29.70
N LYS A 34 -18.80 -2.97 29.72
CA LYS A 34 -18.90 -4.40 29.41
C LYS A 34 -18.46 -4.69 27.97
N GLU A 35 -18.91 -3.87 27.01
CA GLU A 35 -18.55 -4.00 25.60
C GLU A 35 -17.10 -3.55 25.34
N PHE A 36 -16.69 -2.40 25.88
CA PHE A 36 -15.33 -1.86 25.74
C PHE A 36 -14.27 -2.81 26.30
N ASN A 37 -14.50 -3.39 27.49
CA ASN A 37 -13.59 -4.41 28.04
C ASN A 37 -13.45 -5.62 27.13
N LYS A 38 -14.55 -6.07 26.52
CA LYS A 38 -14.59 -7.27 25.68
C LYS A 38 -13.94 -7.03 24.31
N LYS A 39 -14.23 -5.89 23.68
CA LYS A 39 -13.86 -5.59 22.29
C LYS A 39 -12.52 -4.87 22.17
N THR A 40 -12.14 -4.06 23.15
CA THR A 40 -11.01 -3.13 23.05
C THR A 40 -10.02 -3.29 24.20
N ALA A 41 -10.42 -3.06 25.45
CA ALA A 41 -9.45 -2.96 26.56
C ALA A 41 -8.66 -4.26 26.82
N LYS A 42 -9.32 -5.43 26.74
CA LYS A 42 -8.64 -6.71 26.95
C LYS A 42 -7.82 -7.15 25.73
N PRO A 43 -8.32 -7.08 24.48
CA PRO A 43 -7.53 -7.42 23.30
C PRO A 43 -6.36 -6.47 23.01
N GLU A 44 -6.57 -5.16 23.12
CA GLU A 44 -5.60 -4.15 22.69
C GLU A 44 -4.66 -3.72 23.82
N PHE A 45 -5.18 -3.58 25.04
CA PHE A 45 -4.41 -3.05 26.17
C PHE A 45 -4.09 -4.11 27.24
N GLY A 46 -4.67 -5.31 27.18
CA GLY A 46 -4.45 -6.36 28.18
C GLY A 46 -4.94 -6.01 29.59
N VAL A 47 -5.88 -5.06 29.73
CA VAL A 47 -6.41 -4.59 31.03
C VAL A 47 -7.93 -4.73 31.09
N THR A 48 -8.53 -4.55 32.26
CA THR A 48 -9.99 -4.52 32.44
C THR A 48 -10.40 -3.37 33.35
N PHE A 49 -11.45 -2.65 32.99
CA PHE A 49 -12.05 -1.59 33.80
C PHE A 49 -13.21 -2.13 34.63
N GLU A 50 -13.17 -1.92 35.94
CA GLU A 50 -14.20 -2.35 36.88
C GLU A 50 -14.92 -1.13 37.45
N ILE A 51 -16.26 -1.15 37.41
CA ILE A 51 -17.09 -0.03 37.87
C ILE A 51 -17.34 -0.18 39.36
N ILE A 52 -17.03 0.88 40.10
CA ILE A 52 -17.43 1.08 41.49
C ILE A 52 -18.55 2.12 41.48
N ASP A 53 -19.73 1.67 41.83
CA ASP A 53 -20.97 2.38 41.66
C ASP A 53 -21.44 3.03 42.97
N HIS A 54 -21.88 4.28 42.91
CA HIS A 54 -22.36 5.01 44.07
C HIS A 54 -23.46 6.02 43.69
N CYS A 55 -24.66 5.85 44.26
CA CYS A 55 -25.73 6.83 44.17
C CYS A 55 -25.56 7.88 45.27
N PHE A 56 -25.60 9.17 44.94
CA PHE A 56 -25.32 10.26 45.90
C PHE A 56 -26.55 10.97 46.49
N ASP A 57 -27.76 10.44 46.24
CA ASP A 57 -28.99 10.98 46.81
C ASP A 57 -29.22 10.58 48.28
N THR A 58 -30.04 11.35 48.99
CA THR A 58 -30.29 11.20 50.43
C THR A 58 -30.90 9.85 50.82
N ASP A 59 -30.47 9.31 51.96
CA ASP A 59 -31.11 8.15 52.58
C ASP A 59 -32.56 8.44 53.02
N ASP A 60 -33.31 7.40 53.42
CA ASP A 60 -34.70 7.52 53.95
C ASP A 60 -34.82 8.40 55.22
N LYS A 61 -33.70 8.98 55.71
CA LYS A 61 -33.61 9.87 56.87
C LYS A 61 -33.12 11.28 56.51
N GLY A 62 -32.91 11.58 55.22
CA GLY A 62 -32.51 12.90 54.74
C GLY A 62 -31.04 13.25 54.96
N HIS A 63 -30.16 12.27 55.19
CA HIS A 63 -28.71 12.53 55.22
C HIS A 63 -28.14 12.55 53.78
N PRO A 64 -27.32 13.54 53.41
CA PRO A 64 -26.61 13.53 52.14
C PRO A 64 -25.57 12.40 52.14
N GLY A 65 -25.62 11.52 51.12
CA GLY A 65 -24.78 10.32 51.06
C GLY A 65 -23.96 10.26 49.78
N ALA A 66 -22.98 11.15 49.60
CA ALA A 66 -22.25 11.28 48.32
C ALA A 66 -20.85 10.64 48.28
N VAL A 67 -20.43 9.93 49.34
CA VAL A 67 -19.10 9.30 49.37
C VAL A 67 -19.19 7.77 49.38
N PRO A 68 -18.50 7.07 48.46
CA PRO A 68 -18.44 5.61 48.47
C PRO A 68 -17.96 5.08 49.83
N ALA A 69 -18.51 3.95 50.26
CA ALA A 69 -18.09 3.31 51.51
C ALA A 69 -16.57 3.09 51.55
N GLU A 70 -15.96 3.16 52.74
CA GLU A 70 -14.51 3.05 52.95
C GLU A 70 -13.90 1.79 52.29
N GLU A 71 -14.63 0.67 52.31
CA GLU A 71 -14.23 -0.58 51.67
C GLU A 71 -14.14 -0.49 50.13
N LEU A 72 -14.96 0.35 49.50
CA LEU A 72 -14.95 0.60 48.05
C LEU A 72 -13.82 1.57 47.67
N LEU A 73 -13.59 2.60 48.48
CA LEU A 73 -12.47 3.52 48.32
C LEU A 73 -11.12 2.80 48.42
N ALA A 74 -11.00 1.85 49.35
CA ALA A 74 -9.81 1.03 49.50
C ALA A 74 -9.49 0.18 48.25
N LYS A 75 -10.52 -0.28 47.49
CA LYS A 75 -10.34 -1.04 46.24
C LYS A 75 -9.82 -0.20 45.07
N ALA A 76 -10.10 1.10 45.10
CA ALA A 76 -9.70 2.05 44.05
C ALA A 76 -8.33 2.69 44.29
N LYS A 77 -7.75 2.50 45.48
CA LYS A 77 -6.43 3.03 45.84
C LYS A 77 -5.38 2.60 44.81
N ASP A 78 -4.63 3.57 44.29
CA ASP A 78 -3.54 3.41 43.31
C ASP A 78 -3.97 2.86 41.92
N THR A 79 -5.26 2.58 41.68
CA THR A 79 -5.77 1.98 40.43
C THR A 79 -6.97 2.70 39.82
N LEU A 80 -7.44 3.79 40.45
CA LEU A 80 -8.51 4.63 39.92
C LEU A 80 -8.07 5.32 38.62
N ALA A 81 -8.72 4.97 37.51
CA ALA A 81 -8.44 5.51 36.18
C ALA A 81 -9.40 6.63 35.78
N LEU A 82 -10.67 6.54 36.19
CA LEU A 82 -11.71 7.45 35.71
C LEU A 82 -12.78 7.65 36.78
N THR A 83 -13.27 8.88 36.92
CA THR A 83 -14.54 9.19 37.59
C THR A 83 -15.54 9.67 36.55
N ILE A 84 -16.73 9.10 36.59
CA ILE A 84 -17.89 9.47 35.77
C ILE A 84 -18.97 9.97 36.71
N GLY A 85 -19.36 11.22 36.57
CA GLY A 85 -20.54 11.78 37.24
C GLY A 85 -21.74 11.84 36.31
N LEU A 86 -22.92 11.49 36.82
CA LEU A 86 -24.21 11.63 36.14
C LEU A 86 -25.14 12.48 37.01
N CYS A 87 -25.64 13.58 36.47
CA CYS A 87 -26.60 14.43 37.16
C CYS A 87 -27.54 15.16 36.17
N THR A 88 -28.52 15.88 36.72
CA THR A 88 -29.36 16.82 35.99
C THR A 88 -28.92 18.26 36.26
N ASP A 89 -29.41 19.23 35.48
CA ASP A 89 -29.18 20.65 35.70
C ASP A 89 -30.01 21.26 36.85
N ASP A 90 -30.65 20.43 37.70
CA ASP A 90 -31.36 20.86 38.90
C ASP A 90 -30.43 21.11 40.10
N GLU A 91 -30.74 22.14 40.90
CA GLU A 91 -29.90 22.60 42.03
C GLU A 91 -29.66 21.51 43.08
N THR A 92 -30.61 20.57 43.25
CA THR A 92 -30.49 19.48 44.22
C THR A 92 -29.49 18.40 43.78
N SER A 93 -29.41 18.14 42.48
CA SER A 93 -28.44 17.21 41.87
C SER A 93 -27.03 17.79 41.79
N LEU A 94 -26.89 19.12 41.83
CA LEU A 94 -25.61 19.83 41.72
C LEU A 94 -24.88 20.02 43.07
N ASN A 95 -25.53 19.78 44.23
CA ASN A 95 -24.97 20.12 45.55
C ASN A 95 -25.33 19.16 46.72
N PRO A 96 -24.73 17.95 46.80
CA PRO A 96 -25.16 16.89 47.74
C PRO A 96 -24.34 16.74 49.06
N TYR A 97 -23.82 17.78 49.72
CA TYR A 97 -22.83 17.59 50.82
C TYR A 97 -23.32 17.78 52.27
N THR A 98 -23.13 16.75 53.12
CA THR A 98 -22.63 16.84 54.51
C THR A 98 -22.06 15.50 55.05
N GLU A 99 -20.74 15.30 55.04
CA GLU A 99 -19.99 14.57 56.11
C GLU A 99 -18.45 14.64 55.90
N GLU A 100 -17.69 14.93 56.96
CA GLU A 100 -16.27 15.33 56.90
C GLU A 100 -15.28 14.15 56.80
N LYS A 101 -15.68 12.93 57.18
CA LYS A 101 -14.77 11.78 57.37
C LYS A 101 -14.55 10.94 56.11
N ALA A 102 -15.60 10.68 55.34
CA ALA A 102 -15.50 9.91 54.11
C ALA A 102 -14.79 10.71 53.01
N GLN A 103 -14.97 12.04 53.02
CA GLN A 103 -14.30 12.99 52.15
C GLN A 103 -12.77 12.86 52.18
N GLN A 104 -12.19 12.71 53.38
CA GLN A 104 -10.75 12.54 53.56
C GLN A 104 -10.20 11.28 52.90
N GLN A 105 -10.94 10.16 52.90
CA GLN A 105 -10.52 8.90 52.27
C GLN A 105 -10.60 8.99 50.75
N LEU A 106 -11.63 9.63 50.23
CA LEU A 106 -11.79 9.86 48.80
C LEU A 106 -10.68 10.78 48.26
N ASP A 107 -10.34 11.84 48.99
CA ASP A 107 -9.25 12.75 48.64
C ASP A 107 -7.90 12.02 48.61
N LEU A 108 -7.63 11.10 49.56
CA LEU A 108 -6.43 10.26 49.54
C LEU A 108 -6.35 9.34 48.31
N VAL A 109 -7.47 8.74 47.88
CA VAL A 109 -7.54 7.92 46.67
C VAL A 109 -7.28 8.76 45.43
N LEU A 110 -7.89 9.95 45.35
CA LEU A 110 -7.75 10.87 44.22
C LEU A 110 -6.36 11.49 44.15
N GLU A 111 -5.75 11.84 45.28
CA GLU A 111 -4.36 12.31 45.34
C GLU A 111 -3.38 11.23 44.87
N SER A 112 -3.55 9.98 45.31
CA SER A 112 -2.73 8.88 44.78
C SER A 112 -2.95 8.68 43.27
N ALA A 113 -4.20 8.70 42.81
CA ALA A 113 -4.51 8.52 41.39
C ALA A 113 -3.97 9.67 40.52
N LYS A 114 -3.97 10.91 41.04
CA LYS A 114 -3.34 12.10 40.42
C LYS A 114 -1.81 11.99 40.41
N GLN A 115 -1.18 11.53 41.50
CA GLN A 115 0.28 11.32 41.56
C GLN A 115 0.76 10.27 40.55
N ASN A 116 -0.05 9.25 40.31
CA ASN A 116 0.23 8.24 39.29
C ASN A 116 -0.06 8.74 37.86
N LYS A 117 -0.62 9.94 37.67
CA LYS A 117 -0.98 10.55 36.38
C LYS A 117 -2.00 9.77 35.54
N PHE A 118 -2.82 8.93 36.15
CA PHE A 118 -3.77 8.06 35.44
C PHE A 118 -5.19 8.61 35.37
N HIS A 119 -5.56 9.45 36.33
CA HIS A 119 -6.95 9.80 36.63
C HIS A 119 -7.51 10.96 35.79
N GLN A 120 -8.72 10.78 35.26
CA GLN A 120 -9.57 11.86 34.77
C GLN A 120 -10.97 11.81 35.39
N SER A 121 -11.65 12.95 35.43
CA SER A 121 -13.03 13.10 35.88
C SER A 121 -13.85 13.69 34.73
N ILE A 122 -14.95 13.05 34.38
CA ILE A 122 -15.89 13.51 33.34
C ILE A 122 -17.31 13.48 33.91
N TRP A 123 -18.08 14.52 33.65
CA TRP A 123 -19.46 14.62 34.14
C TRP A 123 -20.41 14.73 32.95
N PHE A 124 -21.45 13.89 32.92
CA PHE A 124 -22.52 13.97 31.94
C PHE A 124 -23.75 14.56 32.61
N VAL A 125 -24.26 15.66 32.06
CA VAL A 125 -25.35 16.43 32.66
C VAL A 125 -26.53 16.46 31.71
N LEU A 126 -27.66 15.90 32.17
CA LEU A 126 -28.94 15.99 31.47
C LEU A 126 -29.47 17.41 31.62
N THR A 127 -29.64 18.12 30.51
CA THR A 127 -30.23 19.46 30.52
C THR A 127 -31.59 19.49 29.84
N HIS A 128 -32.53 20.20 30.46
CA HIS A 128 -33.84 20.49 29.87
C HIS A 128 -33.83 21.78 29.02
N ARG A 129 -32.68 22.45 28.89
CA ARG A 129 -32.50 23.68 28.11
C ARG A 129 -32.23 23.35 26.64
N ASN A 130 -32.99 23.95 25.73
CA ASN A 130 -32.88 23.71 24.30
C ASN A 130 -31.82 24.65 23.69
N ASN A 131 -30.54 24.24 23.73
CA ASN A 131 -29.41 25.09 23.36
C ASN A 131 -28.74 24.63 22.06
N GLY A 132 -28.43 25.58 21.15
CA GLY A 132 -27.63 25.33 19.94
C GLY A 132 -26.15 25.03 20.27
N SER A 133 -25.35 24.58 19.28
CA SER A 133 -23.94 24.17 19.47
C SER A 133 -23.09 25.22 20.19
N ASP A 134 -23.20 26.48 19.78
CA ASP A 134 -22.36 27.59 20.28
C ASP A 134 -22.70 28.00 21.72
N GLN A 135 -23.87 27.59 22.24
CA GLN A 135 -24.32 27.85 23.61
C GLN A 135 -24.01 26.69 24.57
N ARG A 136 -23.63 25.51 24.06
CA ARG A 136 -23.34 24.33 24.89
C ARG A 136 -22.03 24.47 25.66
N GLU A 137 -21.01 25.11 25.10
CA GLU A 137 -19.73 25.36 25.79
C GLU A 137 -19.88 26.36 26.95
N GLU A 138 -20.64 27.44 26.75
CA GLU A 138 -20.91 28.43 27.80
C GLU A 138 -21.66 27.80 28.97
N VAL A 139 -22.70 27.01 28.68
CA VAL A 139 -23.50 26.31 29.69
C VAL A 139 -22.72 25.19 30.38
N SER A 140 -21.82 24.52 29.67
CA SER A 140 -20.89 23.53 30.27
C SER A 140 -19.95 24.19 31.29
N GLY A 141 -19.42 25.37 30.96
CA GLY A 141 -18.63 26.20 31.87
C GLY A 141 -19.42 26.67 33.10
N GLU A 142 -20.66 27.15 32.90
CA GLU A 142 -21.56 27.51 34.00
C GLU A 142 -21.83 26.33 34.94
N ILE A 143 -22.13 25.15 34.39
CA ILE A 143 -22.40 23.94 35.17
C ILE A 143 -21.14 23.45 35.89
N HIS A 144 -19.96 23.55 35.27
CA HIS A 144 -18.68 23.24 35.92
C HIS A 144 -18.47 24.06 37.20
N ASP A 145 -18.81 25.35 37.16
CA ASP A 145 -18.71 26.26 38.30
C ASP A 145 -19.80 26.00 39.35
N LEU A 146 -21.00 25.60 38.92
CA LEU A 146 -22.13 25.28 39.80
C LEU A 146 -21.99 23.93 40.52
N LEU A 147 -21.26 22.97 39.93
CA LEU A 147 -20.94 21.68 40.54
C LEU A 147 -20.06 21.90 41.80
N ARG A 148 -20.67 21.83 42.98
CA ARG A 148 -19.98 22.07 44.26
C ARG A 148 -19.20 20.87 44.76
N LEU A 149 -18.31 20.32 43.92
CA LEU A 149 -17.55 19.10 44.20
C LEU A 149 -16.22 19.39 44.94
N PRO A 150 -15.69 18.43 45.73
CA PRO A 150 -14.32 18.45 46.22
C PRO A 150 -13.31 18.65 45.09
N ALA A 151 -12.19 19.30 45.40
CA ALA A 151 -11.13 19.57 44.42
C ALA A 151 -10.58 18.30 43.73
N GLY A 152 -10.71 17.14 44.37
CA GLY A 152 -10.40 15.83 43.81
C GLY A 152 -11.33 15.39 42.67
N LEU A 153 -12.62 15.71 42.77
CA LEU A 153 -13.70 15.20 41.89
C LEU A 153 -14.14 16.21 40.81
N LYS A 154 -13.70 17.47 40.91
CA LYS A 154 -14.00 18.49 39.91
C LYS A 154 -13.72 17.95 38.48
N PRO A 155 -14.69 18.04 37.56
CA PRO A 155 -14.53 17.52 36.20
C PRO A 155 -13.34 18.13 35.49
N ASN A 156 -12.64 17.31 34.72
CA ASN A 156 -11.82 17.77 33.61
C ASN A 156 -12.69 18.19 32.43
N ASP A 157 -13.86 17.58 32.27
CA ASP A 157 -14.80 17.85 31.19
C ASP A 157 -16.25 17.67 31.65
N VAL A 158 -17.16 18.48 31.12
CA VAL A 158 -18.61 18.46 31.39
C VAL A 158 -19.35 18.33 30.06
N CYS A 159 -19.96 17.17 29.85
CA CYS A 159 -20.68 16.82 28.63
C CYS A 159 -22.19 17.00 28.83
N LEU A 160 -22.79 17.88 28.05
CA LEU A 160 -24.24 18.10 28.09
C LEU A 160 -24.95 17.18 27.10
N PHE A 161 -26.09 16.64 27.51
CA PHE A 161 -27.01 15.92 26.61
C PHE A 161 -28.46 16.30 26.92
N GLY A 162 -29.29 16.41 25.89
CA GLY A 162 -30.71 16.76 26.00
C GLY A 162 -31.62 15.72 25.34
N GLU A 163 -32.92 16.03 25.21
CA GLU A 163 -33.93 15.10 24.65
C GLU A 163 -33.68 14.67 23.20
N ASN A 164 -32.93 15.48 22.43
CA ASN A 164 -32.59 15.19 21.03
C ASN A 164 -31.29 14.37 20.87
N ASP A 165 -30.55 14.14 21.95
CA ASP A 165 -29.30 13.39 21.94
C ASP A 165 -29.54 11.96 22.41
N THR A 166 -28.85 10.98 21.80
CA THR A 166 -28.83 9.62 22.34
C THR A 166 -27.68 9.52 23.34
N PHE A 167 -27.98 9.39 24.63
CA PHE A 167 -26.96 9.33 25.69
C PHE A 167 -25.87 8.27 25.41
N ALA A 168 -26.23 7.12 24.85
CA ALA A 168 -25.26 6.08 24.50
C ALA A 168 -24.22 6.53 23.46
N ASP A 169 -24.61 7.38 22.50
CA ASP A 169 -23.71 7.91 21.47
C ASP A 169 -22.78 8.96 22.06
N VAL A 170 -23.33 9.91 22.83
CA VAL A 170 -22.56 10.93 23.57
C VAL A 170 -21.56 10.27 24.53
N LEU A 171 -21.98 9.22 25.23
CA LEU A 171 -21.13 8.44 26.12
C LEU A 171 -20.00 7.74 25.35
N ALA A 172 -20.31 7.08 24.24
CA ALA A 172 -19.33 6.32 23.48
C ALA A 172 -18.26 7.22 22.84
N GLU A 173 -18.67 8.35 22.27
CA GLU A 173 -17.77 9.34 21.66
C GLU A 173 -16.76 9.86 22.68
N ASN A 174 -17.24 10.32 23.84
CA ASN A 174 -16.40 10.95 24.85
C ASN A 174 -15.54 9.93 25.61
N LEU A 175 -16.10 8.79 26.02
CA LEU A 175 -15.32 7.79 26.78
C LEU A 175 -14.30 7.05 25.92
N THR A 176 -14.59 6.77 24.64
CA THR A 176 -13.60 6.11 23.76
C THR A 176 -12.40 7.02 23.52
N LYS A 177 -12.65 8.31 23.26
CA LYS A 177 -11.59 9.32 23.11
C LYS A 177 -10.72 9.42 24.36
N VAL A 178 -11.35 9.46 25.54
CA VAL A 178 -10.66 9.50 26.83
C VAL A 178 -9.82 8.23 27.05
N LEU A 179 -10.41 7.05 26.92
CA LEU A 179 -9.75 5.79 27.28
C LEU A 179 -8.66 5.35 26.29
N SER A 180 -8.73 5.82 25.03
CA SER A 180 -7.80 5.49 23.95
C SER A 180 -6.81 6.62 23.60
N SER A 181 -6.79 7.72 24.36
CA SER A 181 -5.88 8.85 24.09
C SER A 181 -4.40 8.47 24.27
N GLU A 182 -3.49 9.05 23.48
CA GLU A 182 -2.05 8.88 23.70
C GLU A 182 -1.62 9.29 25.12
N GLY A 183 -0.59 8.64 25.66
CA GLY A 183 -0.08 8.89 27.01
C GLY A 183 -0.85 8.18 28.14
N ARG A 184 -1.88 7.38 27.83
CA ARG A 184 -2.52 6.52 28.83
C ARG A 184 -1.57 5.42 29.29
N PRO A 185 -1.53 5.12 30.59
CA PRO A 185 -0.59 4.15 31.17
C PRO A 185 -0.85 2.71 30.72
N TRP A 186 -2.02 2.44 30.14
CA TRP A 186 -2.38 1.15 29.58
C TRP A 186 -2.17 1.05 28.06
N ILE A 187 -1.76 2.11 27.39
CA ILE A 187 -1.40 2.06 25.96
C ILE A 187 0.12 1.84 25.90
N GLU A 188 0.57 0.78 25.21
CA GLU A 188 1.99 0.54 25.02
C GLU A 188 2.58 1.60 24.10
N ASP A 189 3.60 2.32 24.58
CA ASP A 189 4.36 3.26 23.78
C ASP A 189 5.33 2.51 22.86
N GLN A 190 4.86 2.12 21.67
CA GLN A 190 5.71 1.52 20.65
C GLN A 190 6.81 2.50 20.18
N ASN A 191 6.57 3.81 20.27
CA ASN A 191 7.55 4.84 19.90
C ASN A 191 8.73 4.87 20.87
N ALA A 192 8.52 4.64 22.17
CA ALA A 192 9.61 4.56 23.15
C ALA A 192 10.61 3.44 22.85
N ALA A 193 10.14 2.29 22.35
CA ALA A 193 11.02 1.18 21.95
C ALA A 193 11.81 1.49 20.67
N VAL A 194 11.17 2.10 19.67
CA VAL A 194 11.82 2.55 18.42
C VAL A 194 12.89 3.60 18.72
N HIS A 195 12.56 4.62 19.51
CA HIS A 195 13.51 5.65 19.94
C HIS A 195 14.69 5.09 20.74
N ALA A 196 14.47 4.04 21.55
CA ALA A 196 15.56 3.38 22.28
C ALA A 196 16.53 2.64 21.35
N ILE A 197 16.03 1.98 20.29
CA ILE A 197 16.87 1.29 19.29
C ILE A 197 17.67 2.31 18.47
N GLU A 198 17.01 3.37 18.01
CA GLU A 198 17.67 4.45 17.26
C GLU A 198 18.77 5.09 18.11
N ALA A 199 18.49 5.41 19.39
CA ALA A 199 19.47 5.97 20.32
C ALA A 199 20.68 5.05 20.51
N ALA A 200 20.48 3.73 20.65
CA ALA A 200 21.58 2.76 20.76
C ALA A 200 22.42 2.69 19.48
N ARG A 201 21.79 2.76 18.29
CA ARG A 201 22.48 2.80 17.00
C ARG A 201 23.28 4.08 16.82
N ARG A 202 22.76 5.23 17.29
CA ARG A 202 23.46 6.52 17.33
C ARG A 202 24.69 6.47 18.25
N GLN A 203 24.61 5.84 19.42
CA GLN A 203 25.78 5.66 20.28
C GLN A 203 26.90 4.85 19.58
N LYS A 204 26.54 3.80 18.85
CA LYS A 204 27.51 3.03 18.05
C LYS A 204 28.08 3.85 16.89
N MET A 205 27.28 4.70 16.26
CA MET A 205 27.72 5.66 15.24
C MET A 205 28.76 6.64 15.82
N ASP A 206 28.50 7.23 16.99
CA ASP A 206 29.44 8.15 17.65
C ASP A 206 30.74 7.44 18.02
N LYS A 207 30.67 6.15 18.40
CA LYS A 207 31.86 5.33 18.62
C LYS A 207 32.67 5.15 17.32
N LEU A 208 32.04 4.90 16.17
CA LEU A 208 32.75 4.85 14.88
C LEU A 208 33.47 6.17 14.58
N VAL A 209 32.81 7.31 14.79
CA VAL A 209 33.41 8.64 14.63
C VAL A 209 34.62 8.81 15.54
N SER A 210 34.54 8.37 16.81
CA SER A 210 35.66 8.44 17.76
C SER A 210 36.87 7.60 17.34
N LEU A 211 36.65 6.54 16.53
CA LEU A 211 37.70 5.71 15.92
C LEU A 211 38.27 6.31 14.63
N GLY A 212 37.84 7.51 14.24
CA GLY A 212 38.23 8.16 12.98
C GLY A 212 37.61 7.51 11.74
N ILE A 213 36.48 6.81 11.89
CA ILE A 213 35.72 6.20 10.80
C ILE A 213 34.53 7.08 10.45
N ASP A 214 34.37 7.40 9.16
CA ASP A 214 33.18 8.05 8.65
C ASP A 214 32.01 7.05 8.63
N PRO A 215 30.95 7.24 9.45
CA PRO A 215 29.82 6.30 9.51
C PRO A 215 28.97 6.29 8.23
N TRP A 216 29.23 7.21 7.30
CA TRP A 216 28.57 7.32 6.00
C TRP A 216 29.45 6.85 4.83
N GLY A 217 30.66 6.40 5.15
CA GLY A 217 31.58 5.77 4.21
C GLY A 217 32.07 6.71 3.12
N GLN A 218 32.81 6.13 2.19
CA GLN A 218 33.40 6.82 1.04
C GLN A 218 33.33 5.89 -0.18
N ARG A 219 33.84 6.36 -1.32
CA ARG A 219 34.01 5.55 -2.53
C ARG A 219 34.73 4.23 -2.22
N PHE A 220 34.15 3.10 -2.65
CA PHE A 220 34.68 1.75 -2.43
C PHE A 220 34.97 1.05 -3.77
N ASP A 221 36.21 1.20 -4.25
CA ASP A 221 36.64 0.70 -5.56
C ASP A 221 36.93 -0.80 -5.58
N ASN A 222 36.97 -1.36 -6.80
CA ASN A 222 37.31 -2.77 -7.09
C ASN A 222 36.41 -3.81 -6.38
N LYS A 223 35.20 -3.41 -6.01
CA LYS A 223 34.18 -4.31 -5.46
C LYS A 223 33.76 -5.34 -6.51
N GLN A 224 33.81 -6.61 -6.14
CA GLN A 224 33.35 -7.72 -6.97
C GLN A 224 31.87 -8.03 -6.69
N ALA A 225 31.13 -8.52 -7.69
CA ALA A 225 29.78 -9.03 -7.45
C ALA A 225 29.84 -10.33 -6.64
N ILE A 226 28.93 -10.50 -5.68
CA ILE A 226 28.90 -11.72 -4.87
C ILE A 226 28.71 -12.98 -5.73
N SER A 227 27.88 -12.92 -6.77
CA SER A 227 27.72 -14.02 -7.73
C SER A 227 29.05 -14.44 -8.40
N GLU A 228 29.85 -13.46 -8.85
CA GLU A 228 31.17 -13.69 -9.45
C GLU A 228 32.14 -14.28 -8.42
N VAL A 229 32.14 -13.78 -7.18
CA VAL A 229 32.96 -14.33 -6.10
C VAL A 229 32.58 -15.77 -5.79
N ARG A 230 31.28 -16.09 -5.75
CA ARG A 230 30.81 -17.48 -5.55
C ARG A 230 31.25 -18.40 -6.69
N ALA A 231 31.29 -17.90 -7.93
CA ALA A 231 31.77 -18.67 -9.07
C ALA A 231 33.26 -19.05 -8.98
N LEU A 232 34.04 -18.43 -8.09
CA LEU A 232 35.44 -18.78 -7.81
C LEU A 232 35.60 -19.99 -6.88
N GLU A 233 34.51 -20.67 -6.50
CA GLU A 233 34.56 -21.85 -5.62
C GLU A 233 35.54 -22.93 -6.11
N SER A 234 35.63 -23.13 -7.42
CA SER A 234 36.54 -24.11 -8.04
C SER A 234 38.03 -23.79 -7.83
N GLN A 235 38.37 -22.57 -7.41
CA GLN A 235 39.74 -22.15 -7.12
C GLN A 235 40.15 -22.42 -5.67
N ILE A 236 39.25 -22.97 -4.84
CA ILE A 236 39.55 -23.33 -3.46
C ILE A 236 40.25 -24.68 -3.43
N THR A 237 41.46 -24.72 -2.86
CA THR A 237 42.26 -25.94 -2.68
C THR A 237 42.14 -26.48 -1.26
N GLU A 238 42.08 -27.81 -1.13
CA GLU A 238 42.05 -28.51 0.15
C GLU A 238 43.44 -29.09 0.48
N GLU A 239 43.96 -28.74 1.67
CA GLU A 239 45.19 -29.29 2.20
C GLU A 239 44.91 -30.03 3.51
N LYS A 240 45.31 -31.30 3.60
CA LYS A 240 45.22 -32.07 4.84
C LYS A 240 46.53 -31.92 5.61
N THR A 241 46.43 -31.42 6.84
CA THR A 241 47.56 -31.26 7.75
C THR A 241 47.30 -31.98 9.06
N THR A 242 48.35 -32.41 9.75
CA THR A 242 48.23 -33.05 11.06
C THR A 242 48.63 -32.04 12.13
N SER A 243 47.69 -31.68 13.00
CA SER A 243 47.97 -30.79 14.14
C SER A 243 48.92 -31.46 15.14
N GLU A 244 49.58 -30.66 16.01
CA GLU A 244 50.55 -31.15 17.01
C GLU A 244 50.00 -32.25 17.95
N GLY A 245 48.67 -32.43 18.02
CA GLY A 245 48.01 -33.52 18.76
C GLY A 245 47.63 -34.75 17.93
N GLY A 246 48.13 -34.91 16.71
CA GLY A 246 47.86 -36.06 15.84
C GLY A 246 46.49 -36.07 15.15
N ARG A 247 45.70 -34.99 15.27
CA ARG A 247 44.41 -34.86 14.58
C ARG A 247 44.61 -34.28 13.18
N GLU A 248 44.08 -34.97 12.17
CA GLU A 248 43.95 -34.43 10.82
C GLU A 248 43.06 -33.18 10.82
N GLN A 249 43.51 -32.12 10.17
CA GLN A 249 42.80 -30.89 9.90
C GLN A 249 42.81 -30.63 8.40
N VAL A 250 41.64 -30.30 7.86
CA VAL A 250 41.50 -29.83 6.48
C VAL A 250 41.61 -28.31 6.50
N LEU A 251 42.60 -27.78 5.79
CA LEU A 251 42.79 -26.36 5.52
C LEU A 251 42.29 -26.06 4.12
N TYR A 252 41.47 -25.02 4.01
CA TYR A 252 40.99 -24.49 2.75
C TYR A 252 41.78 -23.22 2.44
N ASN A 253 42.36 -23.15 1.25
CA ASN A 253 43.01 -21.94 0.73
C ASN A 253 42.30 -21.51 -0.55
N GLY A 254 42.11 -20.22 -0.78
CA GLY A 254 41.37 -19.73 -1.93
C GLY A 254 41.74 -18.31 -2.34
N PRO A 255 41.04 -17.74 -3.33
CA PRO A 255 41.38 -16.45 -3.87
C PRO A 255 41.07 -15.30 -2.90
N LYS A 256 41.84 -14.22 -3.00
CA LYS A 256 41.52 -12.95 -2.34
C LYS A 256 40.36 -12.28 -3.04
N VAL A 257 39.42 -11.76 -2.26
CA VAL A 257 38.20 -11.16 -2.76
C VAL A 257 37.87 -9.88 -1.99
N ARG A 258 37.22 -8.95 -2.69
CA ARG A 258 36.73 -7.68 -2.14
C ARG A 258 35.25 -7.56 -2.40
N VAL A 259 34.44 -7.65 -1.35
CA VAL A 259 32.97 -7.62 -1.45
C VAL A 259 32.39 -6.52 -0.58
N ALA A 260 31.23 -6.02 -0.97
CA ALA A 260 30.46 -5.08 -0.15
C ALA A 260 28.97 -5.35 -0.30
N GLY A 261 28.20 -5.03 0.73
CA GLY A 261 26.77 -5.27 0.76
C GLY A 261 26.14 -4.91 2.09
N ARG A 262 24.86 -5.29 2.23
CA ARG A 262 24.06 -5.08 3.44
C ARG A 262 24.14 -6.28 4.36
N ILE A 263 24.29 -6.03 5.67
CA ILE A 263 24.18 -7.06 6.71
C ILE A 263 22.72 -7.46 6.86
N VAL A 264 22.34 -8.67 6.42
CA VAL A 264 20.97 -9.20 6.56
C VAL A 264 20.85 -10.26 7.66
N LEU A 265 21.98 -10.75 8.16
CA LEU A 265 22.03 -11.63 9.32
C LEU A 265 23.37 -11.46 10.02
N MET A 266 23.36 -11.41 11.35
CA MET A 266 24.57 -11.28 12.16
C MET A 266 24.47 -12.17 13.39
N ARG A 267 25.52 -12.95 13.65
CA ARG A 267 25.59 -13.92 14.76
C ARG A 267 26.92 -13.73 15.52
N PRO A 268 26.94 -12.90 16.57
CA PRO A 268 28.10 -12.79 17.45
C PRO A 268 28.22 -14.04 18.36
N THR A 269 29.43 -14.57 18.51
CA THR A 269 29.73 -15.73 19.37
C THR A 269 31.12 -15.55 19.99
N GLY A 270 31.16 -14.96 21.18
CA GLY A 270 32.41 -14.67 21.88
C GLY A 270 33.30 -13.70 21.08
N LYS A 271 34.44 -14.20 20.60
CA LYS A 271 35.43 -13.43 19.80
C LYS A 271 35.26 -13.63 18.29
N LEU A 272 34.12 -14.15 17.86
CA LEU A 272 33.78 -14.42 16.46
C LEU A 272 32.44 -13.76 16.11
N ILE A 273 32.29 -13.32 14.86
CA ILE A 273 31.03 -12.83 14.31
C ILE A 273 30.87 -13.46 12.92
N PHE A 274 29.73 -14.11 12.70
CA PHE A 274 29.30 -14.54 11.37
C PHE A 274 28.27 -13.57 10.81
N ILE A 275 28.44 -13.16 9.55
CA ILE A 275 27.55 -12.22 8.87
C ILE A 275 27.07 -12.84 7.56
N ASN A 276 25.80 -12.70 7.22
CA ASN A 276 25.36 -12.87 5.84
C ASN A 276 25.29 -11.48 5.21
N LEU A 277 26.10 -11.27 4.18
CA LEU A 277 26.21 -10.03 3.41
C LEU A 277 25.48 -10.21 2.09
N VAL A 278 24.63 -9.25 1.72
CA VAL A 278 23.85 -9.28 0.48
C VAL A 278 24.20 -8.10 -0.41
N ASP A 279 24.40 -8.38 -1.69
CA ASP A 279 24.44 -7.39 -2.76
C ASP A 279 23.38 -7.71 -3.82
N ARG A 280 23.32 -6.92 -4.91
CA ARG A 280 22.35 -7.11 -6.00
C ARG A 280 22.40 -8.47 -6.71
N THR A 281 23.43 -9.27 -6.47
CA THR A 281 23.69 -10.53 -7.18
C THR A 281 23.64 -11.77 -6.27
N GLY A 282 23.46 -11.58 -4.97
CA GLY A 282 23.23 -12.68 -4.04
C GLY A 282 23.84 -12.47 -2.65
N THR A 283 24.01 -13.59 -1.95
CA THR A 283 24.41 -13.64 -0.54
C THR A 283 25.74 -14.36 -0.37
N ILE A 284 26.62 -13.85 0.50
CA ILE A 284 27.85 -14.52 0.93
C ILE A 284 27.99 -14.45 2.45
N GLN A 285 28.51 -15.52 3.06
CA GLN A 285 28.85 -15.52 4.48
C GLN A 285 30.20 -14.83 4.69
N LEU A 286 30.32 -14.04 5.75
CA LEU A 286 31.57 -13.50 6.26
C LEU A 286 31.91 -14.16 7.60
N PHE A 287 33.19 -14.42 7.81
CA PHE A 287 33.74 -14.81 9.10
C PHE A 287 34.67 -13.70 9.61
N LEU A 288 34.33 -13.11 10.75
CA LEU A 288 35.17 -12.12 11.45
C LEU A 288 35.62 -12.68 12.80
N GLY A 289 36.91 -12.91 12.96
CA GLY A 289 37.49 -13.30 14.25
C GLY A 289 38.45 -12.24 14.78
N GLN A 290 38.39 -11.92 16.08
CA GLN A 290 39.27 -10.90 16.70
C GLN A 290 40.76 -11.13 16.40
N ALA A 291 41.21 -12.40 16.45
CA ALA A 291 42.60 -12.75 16.17
C ALA A 291 43.00 -12.53 14.71
N GLN A 292 42.04 -12.59 13.78
CA GLN A 292 42.27 -12.46 12.35
C GLN A 292 42.28 -10.99 11.91
N VAL A 293 41.29 -10.20 12.36
CA VAL A 293 41.12 -8.81 11.90
C VAL A 293 41.93 -7.80 12.72
N GLY A 294 42.42 -8.20 13.90
CA GLY A 294 43.13 -7.32 14.83
C GLY A 294 42.22 -6.39 15.63
N GLU A 295 42.80 -5.62 16.55
CA GLU A 295 42.06 -4.82 17.53
C GLU A 295 41.20 -3.72 16.88
N ARG A 296 41.79 -2.95 15.95
CA ARG A 296 41.08 -1.84 15.28
C ARG A 296 39.83 -2.30 14.53
N ASN A 297 39.95 -3.32 13.67
CA ASN A 297 38.79 -3.86 12.94
C ASN A 297 37.81 -4.53 13.89
N TRP A 298 38.27 -5.10 14.99
CA TRP A 298 37.39 -5.68 16.00
C TRP A 298 36.55 -4.60 16.72
N ASP A 299 37.12 -3.44 17.03
CA ASP A 299 36.37 -2.32 17.61
C ASP A 299 35.30 -1.79 16.65
N ILE A 300 35.59 -1.75 15.34
CA ILE A 300 34.60 -1.45 14.29
C ILE A 300 33.53 -2.55 14.24
N ALA A 301 33.93 -3.82 14.27
CA ALA A 301 33.02 -4.97 14.22
C ALA A 301 32.00 -4.98 15.38
N GLN A 302 32.40 -4.48 16.56
CA GLN A 302 31.50 -4.32 17.71
C GLN A 302 30.45 -3.20 17.53
N CYS A 303 30.65 -2.29 16.58
CA CYS A 303 29.73 -1.21 16.26
C CYS A 303 28.74 -1.58 15.14
N LEU A 304 28.89 -2.75 14.52
CA LEU A 304 27.98 -3.23 13.49
C LEU A 304 26.59 -3.51 14.08
N ASP A 305 25.58 -3.27 13.26
CA ASP A 305 24.20 -3.65 13.47
C ASP A 305 23.61 -4.28 12.20
N LEU A 306 22.51 -5.02 12.39
CA LEU A 306 21.69 -5.49 11.29
C LEU A 306 21.23 -4.30 10.43
N GLY A 307 21.38 -4.45 9.11
CA GLY A 307 21.05 -3.43 8.12
C GLY A 307 22.22 -2.52 7.73
N ASP A 308 23.31 -2.46 8.50
CA ASP A 308 24.50 -1.66 8.11
C ASP A 308 25.06 -2.14 6.76
N ILE A 309 25.70 -1.23 6.02
CA ILE A 309 26.40 -1.53 4.78
C ILE A 309 27.89 -1.53 5.07
N ILE A 310 28.57 -2.61 4.68
CA ILE A 310 30.01 -2.80 4.90
C ILE A 310 30.68 -3.32 3.64
N GLY A 311 31.98 -3.05 3.53
CA GLY A 311 32.91 -3.68 2.61
C GLY A 311 33.92 -4.51 3.38
N VAL A 312 34.44 -5.57 2.76
CA VAL A 312 35.50 -6.40 3.34
C VAL A 312 36.49 -6.82 2.26
N ASP A 313 37.76 -6.88 2.65
CA ASP A 313 38.78 -7.66 1.96
C ASP A 313 39.01 -8.95 2.74
N GLY A 314 39.18 -10.05 2.04
CA GLY A 314 39.43 -11.34 2.69
C GLY A 314 39.72 -12.45 1.71
N GLU A 315 39.77 -13.67 2.23
CA GLU A 315 40.03 -14.86 1.45
C GLU A 315 38.77 -15.73 1.37
N LEU A 316 38.38 -16.14 0.17
CA LEU A 316 37.24 -17.03 -0.04
C LEU A 316 37.65 -18.48 0.31
N LYS A 317 36.99 -19.08 1.29
CA LYS A 317 37.23 -20.45 1.74
C LYS A 317 35.90 -21.17 2.01
N LYS A 318 36.00 -22.45 2.37
CA LYS A 318 34.89 -23.20 2.96
C LYS A 318 35.06 -23.31 4.47
N THR A 319 33.94 -23.24 5.19
CA THR A 319 33.91 -23.63 6.61
C THR A 319 33.93 -25.15 6.74
N LYS A 320 34.02 -25.65 7.97
CA LYS A 320 33.91 -27.10 8.26
C LYS A 320 32.59 -27.72 7.81
N THR A 321 31.53 -26.93 7.65
CA THR A 321 30.23 -27.37 7.14
C THR A 321 30.14 -27.31 5.61
N GLY A 322 31.21 -26.90 4.93
CA GLY A 322 31.26 -26.74 3.48
C GLY A 322 30.71 -25.41 2.96
N GLU A 323 30.30 -24.49 3.84
CA GLU A 323 29.70 -23.21 3.45
C GLU A 323 30.77 -22.24 2.92
N LEU A 324 30.56 -21.72 1.70
CA LEU A 324 31.38 -20.66 1.10
C LEU A 324 31.36 -19.40 1.97
N THR A 325 32.54 -18.99 2.41
CA THR A 325 32.70 -17.92 3.40
C THR A 325 33.92 -17.07 3.07
N VAL A 326 33.79 -15.76 3.15
CA VAL A 326 34.92 -14.83 3.10
C VAL A 326 35.46 -14.67 4.51
N PHE A 327 36.70 -15.11 4.71
CA PHE A 327 37.44 -14.91 5.94
C PHE A 327 38.04 -13.51 5.92
N VAL A 328 37.46 -12.60 6.72
CA VAL A 328 37.73 -11.16 6.65
C VAL A 328 39.11 -10.82 7.20
N GLU A 329 39.88 -10.07 6.42
CA GLU A 329 41.19 -9.55 6.79
C GLU A 329 41.10 -8.05 7.10
N GLU A 330 40.33 -7.31 6.32
CA GLU A 330 40.10 -5.88 6.50
C GLU A 330 38.60 -5.56 6.45
N LEU A 331 38.13 -4.75 7.40
CA LEU A 331 36.74 -4.32 7.50
C LEU A 331 36.61 -2.84 7.15
N HIS A 332 35.75 -2.54 6.19
CA HIS A 332 35.43 -1.18 5.74
C HIS A 332 34.00 -0.86 6.11
N PHE A 333 33.80 0.10 7.01
CA PHE A 333 32.46 0.56 7.34
C PHE A 333 31.98 1.53 6.25
N LEU A 334 30.80 1.28 5.66
CA LEU A 334 30.30 2.09 4.53
C LEU A 334 29.06 2.89 4.87
N THR A 335 28.10 2.34 5.62
CA THR A 335 26.90 3.11 5.98
C THR A 335 26.26 2.58 7.24
N LYS A 336 25.98 3.48 8.19
CA LYS A 336 25.22 3.17 9.40
C LYS A 336 23.73 3.18 9.10
N THR A 337 23.03 2.17 9.59
CA THR A 337 21.57 2.10 9.59
C THR A 337 21.06 2.51 10.96
N LEU A 338 20.28 3.59 11.02
CA LEU A 338 19.74 4.15 12.27
C LEU A 338 18.40 3.54 12.68
N GLU A 339 17.60 3.12 11.71
CA GLU A 339 16.32 2.44 11.96
C GLU A 339 16.51 0.92 12.12
N ALA A 340 15.64 0.30 12.91
CA ALA A 340 15.64 -1.16 12.97
C ALA A 340 15.11 -1.74 11.65
N PRO A 341 15.81 -2.70 11.01
CA PRO A 341 15.23 -3.42 9.90
C PRO A 341 14.04 -4.29 10.38
N PRO A 342 13.09 -4.65 9.49
CA PRO A 342 11.96 -5.48 9.85
C PRO A 342 12.38 -6.79 10.54
N GLU A 343 11.62 -7.24 11.55
CA GLU A 343 11.91 -8.48 12.25
C GLU A 343 11.89 -9.69 11.29
N LYS A 344 12.93 -10.53 11.34
CA LYS A 344 13.11 -11.70 10.45
C LYS A 344 11.92 -12.66 10.38
N HIS A 345 11.12 -12.77 11.46
CA HIS A 345 10.00 -13.72 11.55
C HIS A 345 8.63 -13.09 11.30
N LYS A 346 8.50 -11.77 11.47
CA LYS A 346 7.26 -11.05 11.16
C LYS A 346 7.30 -10.46 9.74
N GLY A 347 8.50 -10.22 9.22
CA GLY A 347 8.75 -9.61 7.92
C GLY A 347 8.09 -8.25 7.78
N LEU A 348 8.26 -7.63 6.62
CA LEU A 348 7.33 -6.61 6.15
C LEU A 348 6.20 -7.37 5.44
N THR A 349 5.30 -7.99 6.21
CA THR A 349 4.22 -8.84 5.66
C THR A 349 2.99 -8.03 5.28
N ASP A 350 2.79 -6.89 5.93
CA ASP A 350 1.70 -5.97 5.61
C ASP A 350 1.86 -5.43 4.17
N PRO A 351 0.93 -5.74 3.25
CA PRO A 351 1.05 -5.37 1.85
C PRO A 351 1.14 -3.85 1.61
N GLU A 352 0.52 -3.04 2.46
CA GLU A 352 0.52 -1.59 2.33
C GLU A 352 1.86 -1.00 2.78
N LEU A 353 2.39 -1.43 3.93
CA LEU A 353 3.71 -1.02 4.41
C LEU A 353 4.82 -1.42 3.43
N ARG A 354 4.71 -2.58 2.76
CA ARG A 354 5.63 -2.97 1.67
C ARG A 354 5.65 -1.95 0.53
N GLN A 355 4.48 -1.42 0.18
CA GLN A 355 4.33 -0.44 -0.89
C GLN A 355 4.82 0.95 -0.44
N ARG A 356 4.54 1.34 0.81
CA ARG A 356 5.02 2.61 1.41
C ARG A 356 6.54 2.63 1.56
N MET A 357 7.09 1.55 2.11
CA MET A 357 8.52 1.40 2.39
C MET A 357 9.16 0.47 1.36
N ARG A 358 8.98 0.76 0.06
CA ARG A 358 9.53 -0.07 -1.03
C ARG A 358 11.03 -0.33 -0.87
N TYR A 359 11.78 0.63 -0.33
CA TYR A 359 13.21 0.47 -0.07
C TYR A 359 13.52 -0.65 0.95
N LEU A 360 12.65 -0.89 1.94
CA LEU A 360 12.76 -2.04 2.85
C LEU A 360 12.32 -3.32 2.15
N ASP A 361 11.23 -3.27 1.38
CA ASP A 361 10.75 -4.45 0.64
C ASP A 361 11.78 -4.92 -0.41
N LEU A 362 12.47 -4.01 -1.09
CA LEU A 362 13.59 -4.34 -1.99
C LEU A 362 14.79 -4.93 -1.25
N ALA A 363 15.06 -4.47 -0.03
CA ALA A 363 16.24 -4.88 0.73
C ALA A 363 16.05 -6.22 1.47
N TYR A 364 14.82 -6.53 1.88
CA TYR A 364 14.52 -7.66 2.76
C TYR A 364 13.43 -8.59 2.23
N GLY A 365 12.69 -8.21 1.18
CA GLY A 365 11.65 -9.02 0.57
C GLY A 365 12.23 -10.02 -0.44
N ASP A 366 11.84 -11.29 -0.29
CA ASP A 366 12.30 -12.36 -1.18
C ASP A 366 11.78 -12.15 -2.62
N GLY A 367 12.70 -12.20 -3.59
CA GLY A 367 12.39 -12.09 -5.02
C GLY A 367 11.89 -10.72 -5.50
N VAL A 368 11.73 -9.73 -4.61
CA VAL A 368 11.19 -8.40 -4.96
C VAL A 368 12.16 -7.67 -5.89
N LEU A 369 13.45 -7.63 -5.54
CA LEU A 369 14.47 -7.00 -6.38
C LEU A 369 14.53 -7.66 -7.77
N ASP A 370 14.54 -8.99 -7.81
CA ASP A 370 14.61 -9.78 -9.06
C ASP A 370 13.42 -9.47 -9.97
N ARG A 371 12.21 -9.36 -9.42
CA ARG A 371 11.01 -8.98 -10.17
C ARG A 371 11.15 -7.61 -10.86
N PHE A 372 11.70 -6.61 -10.17
CA PHE A 372 11.92 -5.28 -10.76
C PHE A 372 13.08 -5.25 -11.75
N VAL A 373 14.09 -6.11 -11.58
CA VAL A 373 15.13 -6.34 -12.59
C VAL A 373 14.51 -6.97 -13.84
N GLN A 374 13.67 -8.00 -13.68
CA GLN A 374 12.93 -8.63 -14.77
C GLN A 374 12.04 -7.63 -15.52
N ARG A 375 11.32 -6.75 -14.80
CA ARG A 375 10.58 -5.64 -15.43
C ARG A 375 11.48 -4.81 -16.36
N THR A 376 12.68 -4.48 -15.92
CA THR A 376 13.64 -3.69 -16.71
C THR A 376 14.10 -4.45 -17.95
N GLN A 377 14.34 -5.76 -17.83
CA GLN A 377 14.72 -6.64 -18.94
C GLN A 377 13.58 -6.79 -19.96
N ILE A 378 12.34 -6.98 -19.49
CA ILE A 378 11.13 -7.03 -20.33
C ILE A 378 11.00 -5.73 -21.12
N VAL A 379 11.00 -4.58 -20.44
CA VAL A 379 10.87 -3.26 -21.08
C VAL A 379 11.96 -3.02 -22.12
N ARG A 380 13.20 -3.42 -21.83
CA ARG A 380 14.29 -3.35 -22.81
C ARG A 380 14.02 -4.25 -24.03
N SER A 381 13.59 -5.50 -23.80
CA SER A 381 13.30 -6.46 -24.89
C SER A 381 12.22 -5.95 -25.84
N ILE A 382 11.21 -5.25 -25.31
CA ILE A 382 10.18 -4.60 -26.13
C ILE A 382 10.80 -3.57 -27.07
N ARG A 383 11.66 -2.69 -26.55
CA ARG A 383 12.39 -1.71 -27.38
C ARG A 383 13.27 -2.40 -28.40
N ASP A 384 14.04 -3.41 -28.00
CA ASP A 384 14.95 -4.13 -28.88
C ASP A 384 14.16 -4.84 -30.01
N THR A 385 12.97 -5.37 -29.72
CA THR A 385 12.05 -5.96 -30.71
C THR A 385 11.57 -4.92 -31.72
N LEU A 386 11.03 -3.79 -31.25
CA LEU A 386 10.49 -2.73 -32.12
C LEU A 386 11.59 -2.04 -32.94
N VAL A 387 12.74 -1.75 -32.34
CA VAL A 387 13.89 -1.18 -33.07
C VAL A 387 14.42 -2.17 -34.10
N GLY A 388 14.47 -3.47 -33.76
CA GLY A 388 14.85 -4.53 -34.69
C GLY A 388 13.91 -4.64 -35.91
N GLU A 389 12.64 -4.28 -35.74
CA GLU A 389 11.63 -4.21 -36.81
C GLU A 389 11.52 -2.83 -37.47
N GLY A 390 12.41 -1.88 -37.14
CA GLY A 390 12.52 -0.58 -37.81
C GLY A 390 11.54 0.48 -37.34
N TYR A 391 10.96 0.34 -36.14
CA TYR A 391 10.16 1.39 -35.53
C TYR A 391 11.04 2.46 -34.88
N TYR A 392 10.60 3.71 -34.96
CA TYR A 392 11.22 4.84 -34.25
C TYR A 392 10.54 5.06 -32.90
N GLU A 393 11.32 5.11 -31.82
CA GLU A 393 10.83 5.53 -30.50
C GLU A 393 10.57 7.04 -30.52
N ILE A 394 9.39 7.44 -30.06
CA ILE A 394 8.90 8.81 -30.03
C ILE A 394 8.56 9.21 -28.59
N GLU A 395 8.78 10.47 -28.26
CA GLU A 395 8.31 11.09 -27.03
C GLU A 395 7.26 12.15 -27.37
N GLY A 396 5.98 11.82 -27.17
CA GLY A 396 4.86 12.74 -27.37
C GLY A 396 4.62 13.66 -26.16
N PRO A 397 3.77 14.70 -26.32
CA PRO A 397 3.41 15.59 -25.21
C PRO A 397 2.70 14.82 -24.08
N THR A 398 3.06 15.12 -22.83
CA THR A 398 2.34 14.61 -21.64
C THR A 398 1.17 15.52 -21.23
N LEU A 399 1.31 16.82 -21.49
CA LEU A 399 0.28 17.82 -21.24
C LEU A 399 -0.45 18.12 -22.54
N HIS A 400 -1.75 17.89 -22.57
CA HIS A 400 -2.61 18.14 -23.73
C HIS A 400 -3.57 19.29 -23.43
N THR A 401 -4.05 19.95 -24.47
CA THR A 401 -5.15 20.92 -24.35
C THR A 401 -6.51 20.24 -24.29
N ILE A 402 -6.59 19.01 -24.79
CA ILE A 402 -7.79 18.19 -24.88
C ILE A 402 -7.38 16.74 -24.60
N ALA A 403 -8.10 16.04 -23.72
CA ALA A 403 -7.88 14.62 -23.48
C ALA A 403 -8.54 13.82 -24.61
N GLY A 404 -7.79 12.92 -25.26
CA GLY A 404 -8.29 12.08 -26.35
C GLY A 404 -7.45 10.81 -26.54
N GLY A 405 -7.91 9.92 -27.42
CA GLY A 405 -7.30 8.61 -27.69
C GLY A 405 -7.75 7.49 -26.74
N ALA A 406 -8.57 7.78 -25.73
CA ALA A 406 -9.22 6.79 -24.88
C ALA A 406 -10.50 7.36 -24.27
N ALA A 407 -11.34 6.50 -23.70
CA ALA A 407 -12.48 6.89 -22.86
C ALA A 407 -12.06 6.81 -21.38
N ALA A 408 -11.55 7.91 -20.83
CA ALA A 408 -11.12 7.98 -19.44
C ALA A 408 -11.19 9.42 -18.92
N ARG A 409 -11.44 9.57 -17.61
CA ARG A 409 -11.39 10.90 -16.97
C ARG A 409 -9.94 11.37 -16.84
N PRO A 410 -9.55 12.54 -17.33
CA PRO A 410 -8.18 13.04 -17.22
C PRO A 410 -7.88 13.63 -15.83
N PHE A 411 -6.59 13.82 -15.54
CA PHE A 411 -6.16 14.76 -14.50
C PHE A 411 -6.03 16.15 -15.10
N GLU A 412 -6.66 17.13 -14.47
CA GLU A 412 -6.60 18.53 -14.89
C GLU A 412 -5.44 19.28 -14.22
N THR A 413 -4.86 20.24 -14.92
CA THR A 413 -3.82 21.12 -14.41
C THR A 413 -3.87 22.49 -15.08
N PHE A 414 -3.02 23.43 -14.67
CA PHE A 414 -3.05 24.80 -15.16
C PHE A 414 -1.64 25.33 -15.43
N HIS A 415 -1.44 25.86 -16.63
CA HIS A 415 -0.18 26.48 -17.01
C HIS A 415 -0.17 27.97 -16.65
N ASN A 416 0.36 28.31 -15.47
CA ASN A 416 0.34 29.66 -14.91
C ASN A 416 0.79 30.78 -15.89
N ALA A 417 1.92 30.60 -16.59
CA ALA A 417 2.46 31.67 -17.45
C ALA A 417 1.68 31.89 -18.76
N LEU A 418 0.98 30.85 -19.25
CA LEU A 418 0.13 30.94 -20.45
C LEU A 418 -1.34 31.20 -20.08
N GLY A 419 -1.67 31.13 -18.79
CA GLY A 419 -3.03 31.34 -18.29
C GLY A 419 -4.03 30.35 -18.86
N MET A 420 -3.63 29.10 -19.14
CA MET A 420 -4.48 28.13 -19.82
C MET A 420 -4.62 26.81 -19.06
N PRO A 421 -5.82 26.18 -19.09
CA PRO A 421 -6.01 24.83 -18.58
C PRO A 421 -5.31 23.82 -19.50
N LEU A 422 -4.80 22.76 -18.88
CA LEU A 422 -4.22 21.60 -19.55
C LEU A 422 -4.72 20.34 -18.86
N VAL A 423 -4.57 19.22 -19.53
CA VAL A 423 -4.87 17.89 -18.98
C VAL A 423 -3.67 16.97 -19.16
N MET A 424 -3.50 16.05 -18.24
CA MET A 424 -2.55 14.94 -18.41
C MET A 424 -3.12 13.97 -19.45
N ARG A 425 -2.27 13.46 -20.34
CA ARG A 425 -2.68 12.52 -21.39
C ARG A 425 -3.28 11.22 -20.84
N ILE A 426 -4.37 10.77 -21.47
CA ILE A 426 -5.08 9.52 -21.16
C ILE A 426 -4.77 8.36 -22.13
N ALA A 427 -4.04 8.66 -23.20
CA ALA A 427 -3.50 7.77 -24.23
C ALA A 427 -2.32 8.45 -24.96
N LEU A 428 -1.57 7.71 -25.77
CA LEU A 428 -0.47 8.22 -26.61
C LEU A 428 -0.91 8.45 -28.08
N GLU A 429 -2.06 7.91 -28.44
CA GLU A 429 -2.52 7.61 -29.79
C GLU A 429 -2.52 8.78 -30.76
N LEU A 430 -3.23 9.85 -30.41
CA LEU A 430 -3.58 10.87 -31.40
C LEU A 430 -2.35 11.60 -31.94
N HIS A 431 -1.27 11.71 -31.16
CA HIS A 431 -0.02 12.32 -31.61
C HIS A 431 0.78 11.37 -32.49
N LEU A 432 0.81 10.07 -32.18
CA LEU A 432 1.49 9.07 -33.00
C LEU A 432 0.84 8.93 -34.39
N LYS A 433 -0.49 8.99 -34.47
CA LYS A 433 -1.22 9.05 -35.75
C LYS A 433 -0.87 10.29 -36.59
N ARG A 434 -0.68 11.46 -35.95
CA ARG A 434 -0.21 12.67 -36.65
C ARG A 434 1.17 12.47 -37.27
N LEU A 435 2.03 11.64 -36.68
CA LEU A 435 3.33 11.31 -37.27
C LEU A 435 3.22 10.43 -38.51
N LEU A 436 2.23 9.51 -38.55
CA LEU A 436 1.94 8.76 -39.77
C LEU A 436 1.54 9.69 -40.93
N VAL A 437 0.72 10.71 -40.65
CA VAL A 437 0.39 11.77 -41.64
C VAL A 437 1.66 12.50 -42.10
N GLY A 438 2.61 12.72 -41.19
CA GLY A 438 3.92 13.30 -41.49
C GLY A 438 4.88 12.38 -42.26
N GLY A 439 4.52 11.13 -42.52
CA GLY A 439 5.34 10.14 -43.24
C GLY A 439 6.26 9.29 -42.37
N MET A 440 6.12 9.34 -41.04
CA MET A 440 6.82 8.40 -40.15
C MET A 440 6.08 7.07 -40.11
N GLU A 441 6.42 6.15 -41.02
CA GLU A 441 5.64 4.93 -41.27
C GLU A 441 5.61 3.93 -40.11
N ARG A 442 6.59 3.96 -39.19
CA ARG A 442 6.68 3.04 -38.05
C ARG A 442 7.13 3.80 -36.82
N VAL A 443 6.22 4.02 -35.88
CA VAL A 443 6.49 4.76 -34.64
C VAL A 443 5.97 4.00 -33.45
N PHE A 444 6.62 4.18 -32.30
CA PHE A 444 6.08 3.74 -31.02
C PHE A 444 6.44 4.73 -29.92
N GLU A 445 5.64 4.75 -28.86
CA GLU A 445 5.98 5.41 -27.61
C GLU A 445 5.78 4.42 -26.46
N LEU A 446 6.78 4.34 -25.57
CA LEU A 446 6.69 3.64 -24.30
C LEU A 446 6.60 4.67 -23.17
N GLY A 447 5.38 5.08 -22.83
CA GLY A 447 5.12 6.27 -22.04
C GLY A 447 4.24 6.03 -20.82
N ARG A 448 4.23 7.02 -19.91
CA ARG A 448 3.24 7.07 -18.83
C ARG A 448 1.92 7.61 -19.36
N VAL A 449 0.82 6.99 -18.96
CA VAL A 449 -0.56 7.44 -19.16
C VAL A 449 -1.19 7.70 -17.79
N TYR A 450 -2.07 8.69 -17.72
CA TYR A 450 -2.69 9.16 -16.48
C TYR A 450 -4.20 9.13 -16.61
N ARG A 451 -4.87 8.34 -15.78
CA ARG A 451 -6.33 8.23 -15.74
C ARG A 451 -6.82 8.46 -14.32
N ASN A 452 -7.72 9.42 -14.14
CA ASN A 452 -8.26 9.84 -12.86
C ASN A 452 -9.40 8.88 -12.46
N GLU A 453 -9.00 7.66 -12.15
CA GLU A 453 -9.87 6.52 -11.86
C GLU A 453 -9.50 5.87 -10.52
N GLY A 454 -10.36 4.98 -10.03
CA GLY A 454 -10.13 4.25 -8.78
C GLY A 454 -8.92 3.31 -8.85
N ILE A 455 -8.27 3.10 -7.70
CA ILE A 455 -7.16 2.14 -7.56
C ILE A 455 -7.73 0.74 -7.35
N SER A 456 -7.27 -0.24 -8.12
CA SER A 456 -7.66 -1.65 -7.99
C SER A 456 -6.41 -2.57 -8.05
N PRO A 457 -6.55 -3.90 -7.89
CA PRO A 457 -5.45 -4.83 -8.15
C PRO A 457 -4.90 -4.77 -9.58
N ARG A 458 -5.66 -4.22 -10.54
CA ARG A 458 -5.28 -4.13 -11.96
C ARG A 458 -5.14 -2.69 -12.48
N HIS A 459 -5.45 -1.69 -11.65
CA HIS A 459 -5.49 -0.26 -12.03
C HIS A 459 -4.66 0.59 -11.07
N ASN A 460 -3.76 1.40 -11.63
CA ASN A 460 -3.04 2.45 -10.94
C ASN A 460 -3.23 3.76 -11.74
N PRO A 461 -3.50 4.91 -11.10
CA PRO A 461 -3.86 6.14 -11.83
C PRO A 461 -2.80 6.65 -12.80
N GLU A 462 -1.54 6.31 -12.56
CA GLU A 462 -0.44 6.47 -13.51
C GLU A 462 0.14 5.10 -13.88
N PHE A 463 0.17 4.75 -15.17
CA PHE A 463 0.63 3.42 -15.60
C PHE A 463 1.31 3.48 -16.97
N THR A 464 2.20 2.52 -17.21
CA THR A 464 3.04 2.46 -18.41
C THR A 464 2.28 1.76 -19.53
N MET A 465 2.14 2.46 -20.64
CA MET A 465 1.54 1.93 -21.86
C MET A 465 2.59 1.96 -22.97
N LEU A 466 2.61 0.91 -23.78
CA LEU A 466 3.21 0.92 -25.09
C LEU A 466 2.11 1.25 -26.08
N GLU A 467 2.34 2.21 -26.97
CA GLU A 467 1.55 2.33 -28.19
C GLU A 467 2.46 2.28 -29.42
N VAL A 468 2.03 1.54 -30.44
CA VAL A 468 2.76 1.28 -31.68
C VAL A 468 1.85 1.56 -32.86
N TYR A 469 2.37 2.19 -33.90
CA TYR A 469 1.67 2.44 -35.15
C TYR A 469 2.53 2.09 -36.34
N GLN A 470 1.95 1.35 -37.29
CA GLN A 470 2.58 0.94 -38.53
C GLN A 470 1.69 1.26 -39.74
N ALA A 471 2.16 2.17 -40.59
CA ALA A 471 1.60 2.41 -41.90
C ALA A 471 1.67 1.15 -42.78
N PHE A 472 0.66 1.00 -43.63
CA PHE A 472 0.40 -0.12 -44.53
C PHE A 472 0.20 -1.47 -43.82
N GLY A 473 0.03 -1.47 -42.49
CA GLY A 473 -0.40 -2.61 -41.70
C GLY A 473 -1.92 -2.61 -41.43
N ASN A 474 -2.36 -3.63 -40.71
CA ASN A 474 -3.73 -3.80 -40.21
C ASN A 474 -3.70 -4.46 -38.82
N TYR A 475 -4.86 -4.73 -38.24
CA TYR A 475 -4.95 -5.45 -36.96
C TYR A 475 -4.32 -6.86 -36.96
N GLU A 476 -4.20 -7.56 -38.11
CA GLU A 476 -3.49 -8.84 -38.17
C GLU A 476 -1.97 -8.67 -38.02
N THR A 477 -1.43 -7.61 -38.63
CA THR A 477 -0.03 -7.22 -38.44
C THR A 477 0.26 -6.95 -36.96
N MET A 478 -0.70 -6.32 -36.26
CA MET A 478 -0.58 -6.04 -34.83
C MET A 478 -0.70 -7.31 -33.95
N MET A 479 -1.45 -8.33 -34.39
CA MET A 479 -1.47 -9.64 -33.69
C MET A 479 -0.10 -10.32 -33.75
N GLU A 480 0.52 -10.37 -34.94
CA GLU A 480 1.86 -10.95 -35.13
C GLU A 480 2.93 -10.23 -34.30
N LEU A 481 2.89 -8.89 -34.30
CA LEU A 481 3.78 -8.07 -33.48
C LEU A 481 3.58 -8.33 -31.99
N THR A 482 2.33 -8.47 -31.52
CA THR A 482 2.02 -8.74 -30.12
C THR A 482 2.58 -10.09 -29.67
N GLU A 483 2.46 -11.13 -30.49
CA GLU A 483 3.07 -12.45 -30.22
C GLU A 483 4.60 -12.34 -30.11
N ASN A 484 5.25 -11.64 -31.04
CA ASN A 484 6.71 -11.44 -31.03
C ASN A 484 7.19 -10.67 -29.79
N ILE A 485 6.49 -9.60 -29.41
CA ILE A 485 6.79 -8.81 -28.21
C ILE A 485 6.78 -9.69 -26.95
N ILE A 486 5.73 -10.50 -26.77
CA ILE A 486 5.59 -11.34 -25.57
C ILE A 486 6.63 -12.46 -25.55
N LYS A 487 6.86 -13.12 -26.70
CA LYS A 487 7.86 -14.17 -26.85
C LYS A 487 9.26 -13.68 -26.50
N ASN A 488 9.67 -12.54 -27.08
CA ASN A 488 10.98 -11.97 -26.85
C ASN A 488 11.13 -11.45 -25.42
N ALA A 489 10.05 -10.99 -24.77
CA ALA A 489 10.06 -10.62 -23.36
C ALA A 489 10.35 -11.81 -22.45
N LEU A 490 9.74 -12.97 -22.72
CA LEU A 490 9.99 -14.23 -22.00
C LEU A 490 11.44 -14.71 -22.17
N ASP A 491 11.96 -14.68 -23.40
CA ASP A 491 13.34 -15.04 -23.71
C ASP A 491 14.34 -14.13 -22.96
N ALA A 492 14.06 -12.82 -22.89
CA ALA A 492 14.94 -11.85 -22.25
C ALA A 492 15.08 -12.05 -20.73
N ILE A 493 14.09 -12.64 -20.07
CA ILE A 493 14.14 -13.00 -18.65
C ILE A 493 14.54 -14.46 -18.42
N GLY A 494 14.88 -15.20 -19.49
CA GLY A 494 15.24 -16.61 -19.42
C GLY A 494 14.11 -17.52 -18.98
N SER A 495 12.86 -17.14 -19.24
CA SER A 495 11.67 -17.90 -18.84
C SER A 495 11.27 -18.93 -19.89
N SER A 496 10.52 -19.93 -19.45
CA SER A 496 9.76 -20.84 -20.32
C SER A 496 8.54 -20.11 -20.91
N TYR A 497 8.01 -20.58 -22.05
CA TYR A 497 6.73 -20.08 -22.58
C TYR A 497 5.53 -20.50 -21.74
N LYS A 498 5.71 -21.52 -20.88
CA LYS A 498 4.76 -21.89 -19.84
C LYS A 498 5.18 -21.23 -18.54
N VAL A 499 4.35 -20.30 -18.05
CA VAL A 499 4.63 -19.54 -16.83
C VAL A 499 3.51 -19.72 -15.79
N PRO A 500 3.84 -19.74 -14.49
CA PRO A 500 2.83 -19.77 -13.44
C PRO A 500 2.14 -18.40 -13.32
N PHE A 501 0.83 -18.42 -13.05
CA PHE A 501 0.05 -17.24 -12.67
C PHE A 501 -1.00 -17.61 -11.62
N GLY A 502 -0.73 -17.30 -10.36
CA GLY A 502 -1.50 -17.82 -9.21
C GLY A 502 -1.44 -19.35 -9.17
N ASP A 503 -2.60 -19.99 -9.09
CA ASP A 503 -2.74 -21.45 -9.09
C ASP A 503 -2.80 -22.06 -10.51
N LYS A 504 -2.65 -21.25 -11.55
CA LYS A 504 -2.79 -21.65 -12.96
C LYS A 504 -1.44 -21.57 -13.69
N GLU A 505 -1.37 -22.22 -14.84
CA GLU A 505 -0.29 -22.08 -15.82
C GLU A 505 -0.82 -21.36 -17.07
N ILE A 506 -0.03 -20.46 -17.64
CA ILE A 506 -0.31 -19.78 -18.90
C ILE A 506 0.68 -20.29 -19.94
N ASP A 507 0.18 -20.77 -21.08
CA ASP A 507 1.00 -21.19 -22.21
C ASP A 507 1.03 -20.07 -23.27
N PHE A 508 2.19 -19.44 -23.42
CA PHE A 508 2.48 -18.40 -24.40
C PHE A 508 3.10 -18.95 -25.69
N THR A 509 2.98 -20.25 -25.96
CA THR A 509 3.44 -20.83 -27.23
C THR A 509 2.56 -20.33 -28.39
N PRO A 510 3.11 -19.60 -29.38
CA PRO A 510 2.33 -19.15 -30.54
C PRO A 510 1.95 -20.33 -31.46
N PRO A 511 0.90 -20.18 -32.30
CA PRO A 511 0.03 -19.01 -32.42
C PRO A 511 -1.01 -18.94 -31.30
N PHE A 512 -1.38 -17.73 -30.89
CA PHE A 512 -2.46 -17.50 -29.93
C PHE A 512 -3.83 -17.76 -30.58
N ALA A 513 -4.80 -18.16 -29.76
CA ALA A 513 -6.14 -18.42 -30.26
C ALA A 513 -6.79 -17.14 -30.77
N ARG A 514 -7.43 -17.19 -31.93
CA ARG A 514 -8.23 -16.09 -32.49
C ARG A 514 -9.70 -16.49 -32.42
N LYS A 515 -10.54 -15.69 -31.77
CA LYS A 515 -11.97 -15.96 -31.59
C LYS A 515 -12.78 -14.70 -31.88
N CYS A 516 -13.85 -14.84 -32.66
CA CYS A 516 -14.73 -13.72 -32.97
C CYS A 516 -15.54 -13.31 -31.73
N TYR A 517 -15.72 -12.01 -31.55
CA TYR A 517 -16.50 -11.43 -30.45
C TYR A 517 -17.95 -11.97 -30.42
N SER A 518 -18.62 -12.00 -31.57
CA SER A 518 -19.98 -12.51 -31.71
C SER A 518 -20.10 -13.98 -31.31
N ASP A 519 -19.14 -14.81 -31.74
CA ASP A 519 -19.15 -16.25 -31.48
C ASP A 519 -18.98 -16.53 -29.98
N LEU A 520 -18.11 -15.76 -29.31
CA LEU A 520 -17.92 -15.84 -27.86
C LEU A 520 -19.17 -15.43 -27.09
N LEU A 521 -19.85 -14.36 -27.52
CA LEU A 521 -21.09 -13.92 -26.90
C LEU A 521 -22.18 -15.00 -27.07
N ALA A 522 -22.28 -15.59 -28.27
CA ALA A 522 -23.20 -16.70 -28.52
C ALA A 522 -22.88 -17.93 -27.66
N GLU A 523 -21.60 -18.29 -27.53
CA GLU A 523 -21.13 -19.44 -26.77
C GLU A 523 -21.41 -19.29 -25.26
N HIS A 524 -21.05 -18.14 -24.68
CA HIS A 524 -21.02 -17.99 -23.21
C HIS A 524 -22.22 -17.27 -22.63
N ALA A 525 -22.83 -16.31 -23.35
CA ALA A 525 -24.09 -15.69 -22.92
C ALA A 525 -25.31 -16.52 -23.32
N GLY A 526 -25.18 -17.40 -24.33
CA GLY A 526 -26.27 -18.27 -24.79
C GLY A 526 -27.39 -17.51 -25.49
N ILE A 527 -27.03 -16.45 -26.23
CA ILE A 527 -27.95 -15.59 -26.99
C ILE A 527 -27.54 -15.57 -28.47
N ASP A 528 -28.48 -15.26 -29.36
CA ASP A 528 -28.13 -14.77 -30.68
C ASP A 528 -27.60 -13.33 -30.58
N PRO A 529 -26.30 -13.08 -30.88
CA PRO A 529 -25.72 -11.73 -30.80
C PRO A 529 -26.45 -10.72 -31.68
N GLU A 530 -27.05 -11.13 -32.79
CA GLU A 530 -27.74 -10.22 -33.72
C GLU A 530 -29.16 -9.88 -33.22
N SER A 531 -29.72 -10.65 -32.30
CA SER A 531 -31.08 -10.47 -31.77
C SER A 531 -31.12 -9.43 -30.64
N GLU A 532 -31.53 -8.21 -30.96
CA GLU A 532 -31.71 -7.13 -29.96
C GLU A 532 -32.63 -7.55 -28.79
N GLY A 533 -33.67 -8.34 -29.09
CA GLY A 533 -34.59 -8.84 -28.08
C GLY A 533 -33.93 -9.78 -27.07
N GLU A 534 -33.04 -10.67 -27.54
CA GLU A 534 -32.28 -11.58 -26.68
C GLU A 534 -31.19 -10.84 -25.89
N VAL A 535 -30.51 -9.87 -26.52
CA VAL A 535 -29.55 -8.99 -25.85
C VAL A 535 -30.21 -8.26 -24.68
N ILE A 536 -31.36 -7.60 -24.90
CA ILE A 536 -32.07 -6.86 -23.84
C ILE A 536 -32.56 -7.82 -22.75
N ALA A 537 -33.07 -9.00 -23.13
CA ALA A 537 -33.52 -10.00 -22.15
C ALA A 537 -32.36 -10.52 -21.29
N CYS A 538 -31.19 -10.74 -21.89
CA CYS A 538 -29.98 -11.17 -21.19
C CYS A 538 -29.45 -10.06 -20.27
N ALA A 539 -29.35 -8.82 -20.75
CA ALA A 539 -28.94 -7.67 -19.94
C ALA A 539 -29.82 -7.51 -18.68
N LYS A 540 -31.14 -7.62 -18.83
CA LYS A 540 -32.08 -7.58 -17.69
C LYS A 540 -31.88 -8.74 -16.72
N LYS A 541 -31.56 -9.94 -17.23
CA LYS A 541 -31.26 -11.13 -16.40
C LYS A 541 -29.96 -10.95 -15.61
N LEU A 542 -28.99 -10.23 -16.16
CA LEU A 542 -27.72 -9.87 -15.50
C LEU A 542 -27.83 -8.61 -14.63
N HIS A 543 -29.03 -8.03 -14.49
CA HIS A 543 -29.28 -6.80 -13.74
C HIS A 543 -28.51 -5.58 -14.27
N LEU A 544 -28.25 -5.53 -15.57
CA LEU A 544 -27.65 -4.39 -16.25
C LEU A 544 -28.72 -3.33 -16.59
N GLU A 545 -28.35 -2.06 -16.47
CA GLU A 545 -29.20 -0.92 -16.86
C GLU A 545 -29.41 -0.90 -18.38
N THR A 546 -30.65 -1.03 -18.84
CA THR A 546 -30.96 -1.10 -20.29
C THR A 546 -31.48 0.21 -20.88
N ASP A 547 -31.99 1.10 -20.05
CA ASP A 547 -32.76 2.25 -20.53
C ASP A 547 -31.86 3.28 -21.21
N GLY A 548 -32.20 3.63 -22.46
CA GLY A 548 -31.47 4.63 -23.25
C GLY A 548 -30.12 4.17 -23.80
N LYS A 549 -29.68 2.93 -23.54
CA LYS A 549 -28.41 2.40 -24.06
C LYS A 549 -28.57 1.83 -25.47
N HIS A 550 -27.53 2.02 -26.28
CA HIS A 550 -27.44 1.39 -27.60
C HIS A 550 -27.28 -0.14 -27.46
N PRO A 551 -27.87 -0.98 -28.34
CA PRO A 551 -27.76 -2.43 -28.24
C PRO A 551 -26.33 -2.97 -28.15
N ASP A 552 -25.38 -2.38 -28.88
CA ASP A 552 -23.97 -2.78 -28.81
C ASP A 552 -23.27 -2.41 -27.50
N VAL A 553 -23.73 -1.37 -26.80
CA VAL A 553 -23.25 -1.08 -25.43
C VAL A 553 -23.70 -2.20 -24.50
N LEU A 554 -24.95 -2.66 -24.63
CA LEU A 554 -25.45 -3.81 -23.87
C LEU A 554 -24.70 -5.09 -24.22
N ARG A 555 -24.39 -5.34 -25.50
CA ARG A 555 -23.55 -6.48 -25.90
C ARG A 555 -22.20 -6.45 -25.20
N ASN A 556 -21.56 -5.28 -25.12
CA ASN A 556 -20.29 -5.10 -24.43
C ASN A 556 -20.39 -5.39 -22.93
N GLU A 557 -21.40 -4.83 -22.24
CA GLU A 557 -21.61 -5.10 -20.82
C GLU A 557 -21.93 -6.58 -20.55
N ILE A 558 -22.69 -7.24 -21.43
CA ILE A 558 -22.93 -8.69 -21.34
C ILE A 558 -21.62 -9.47 -21.56
N PHE A 559 -20.79 -9.04 -22.51
CA PHE A 559 -19.50 -9.68 -22.79
C PHE A 559 -18.59 -9.63 -21.56
N GLU A 560 -18.46 -8.46 -20.93
CA GLU A 560 -17.70 -8.27 -19.69
C GLU A 560 -18.17 -9.23 -18.59
N GLU A 561 -19.49 -9.37 -18.39
CA GLU A 561 -20.06 -10.21 -17.34
C GLU A 561 -20.04 -11.72 -17.64
N THR A 562 -20.06 -12.13 -18.91
CA THR A 562 -20.28 -13.54 -19.28
C THR A 562 -19.11 -14.21 -19.97
N VAL A 563 -18.23 -13.46 -20.62
CA VAL A 563 -17.17 -13.98 -21.49
C VAL A 563 -15.79 -13.86 -20.86
N GLU A 564 -15.40 -12.69 -20.34
CA GLU A 564 -14.00 -12.40 -19.99
C GLU A 564 -13.37 -13.47 -19.08
N ASP A 565 -14.03 -13.81 -17.98
CA ASP A 565 -13.57 -14.82 -17.02
C ASP A 565 -13.44 -16.25 -17.61
N LYS A 566 -14.01 -16.50 -18.79
CA LYS A 566 -13.92 -17.77 -19.53
C LYS A 566 -12.74 -17.83 -20.49
N LEU A 567 -12.07 -16.70 -20.76
CA LEU A 567 -10.93 -16.63 -21.67
C LEU A 567 -9.65 -17.11 -20.97
N ILE A 568 -9.35 -18.41 -21.14
CA ILE A 568 -8.19 -19.09 -20.55
C ILE A 568 -7.05 -19.13 -21.57
N GLY A 569 -5.86 -18.68 -21.14
CA GLY A 569 -4.69 -18.54 -22.01
C GLY A 569 -4.74 -17.27 -22.87
N PRO A 570 -3.74 -17.04 -23.75
CA PRO A 570 -3.74 -15.90 -24.66
C PRO A 570 -4.75 -16.10 -25.79
N VAL A 571 -5.78 -15.26 -25.81
CA VAL A 571 -6.85 -15.26 -26.81
C VAL A 571 -7.00 -13.85 -27.40
N PHE A 572 -6.77 -13.72 -28.70
CA PHE A 572 -7.20 -12.56 -29.47
C PHE A 572 -8.71 -12.67 -29.70
N VAL A 573 -9.47 -11.82 -29.02
CA VAL A 573 -10.88 -11.57 -29.34
C VAL A 573 -10.90 -10.57 -30.48
N ILE A 574 -11.52 -10.91 -31.60
CA ILE A 574 -11.50 -10.09 -32.83
C ILE A 574 -12.91 -9.67 -33.26
N ASP A 575 -12.98 -8.69 -34.16
CA ASP A 575 -14.19 -8.33 -34.91
C ASP A 575 -15.33 -7.78 -34.05
N TYR A 576 -15.07 -6.67 -33.37
CA TYR A 576 -16.02 -6.01 -32.47
C TYR A 576 -17.14 -5.26 -33.22
N PRO A 577 -18.30 -5.00 -32.58
CA PRO A 577 -19.30 -4.10 -33.14
C PRO A 577 -18.72 -2.70 -33.43
N ALA A 578 -18.93 -2.19 -34.65
CA ALA A 578 -18.32 -0.95 -35.09
C ALA A 578 -18.84 0.30 -34.35
N SER A 579 -20.04 0.25 -33.80
CA SER A 579 -20.67 1.36 -33.06
C SER A 579 -19.94 1.72 -31.76
N ILE A 580 -19.25 0.75 -31.13
CA ILE A 580 -18.44 0.94 -29.91
C ILE A 580 -16.95 1.14 -30.20
N CYS A 581 -16.56 1.24 -31.48
CA CYS A 581 -15.17 1.36 -31.93
C CYS A 581 -14.96 2.66 -32.74
N PRO A 582 -14.98 3.84 -32.08
CA PRO A 582 -15.04 5.15 -32.76
C PRO A 582 -13.78 5.55 -33.54
N LEU A 583 -12.66 4.86 -33.31
CA LEU A 583 -11.34 5.13 -33.92
C LEU A 583 -10.91 4.02 -34.88
N THR A 584 -11.78 3.02 -35.10
CA THR A 584 -11.43 1.80 -35.82
C THR A 584 -12.05 1.77 -37.21
N LYS A 585 -11.29 1.24 -38.16
CA LYS A 585 -11.76 0.98 -39.51
C LYS A 585 -12.81 -0.13 -39.52
N ARG A 586 -13.87 0.10 -40.28
CA ARG A 586 -14.92 -0.89 -40.52
C ARG A 586 -14.46 -1.93 -41.53
N LYS A 587 -14.88 -3.18 -41.38
CA LYS A 587 -14.65 -4.22 -42.38
C LYS A 587 -15.30 -3.84 -43.71
N ALA A 588 -14.62 -4.18 -44.80
CA ALA A 588 -15.06 -3.82 -46.15
C ALA A 588 -16.33 -4.58 -46.58
N ASP A 589 -16.47 -5.83 -46.16
CA ASP A 589 -17.59 -6.74 -46.48
C ASP A 589 -18.75 -6.64 -45.48
N ASN A 590 -18.47 -6.29 -44.22
CA ASN A 590 -19.48 -6.06 -43.19
C ASN A 590 -19.20 -4.79 -42.37
N PRO A 591 -19.74 -3.62 -42.77
CA PRO A 591 -19.49 -2.35 -42.08
C PRO A 591 -20.05 -2.25 -40.65
N ALA A 592 -20.87 -3.21 -40.19
CA ALA A 592 -21.31 -3.29 -38.80
C ALA A 592 -20.19 -3.80 -37.86
N VAL A 593 -19.11 -4.34 -38.43
CA VAL A 593 -17.96 -4.91 -37.72
C VAL A 593 -16.74 -4.00 -37.88
N ALA A 594 -16.01 -3.80 -36.80
CA ALA A 594 -14.73 -3.10 -36.73
C ALA A 594 -13.56 -4.09 -36.77
N GLU A 595 -12.51 -3.77 -37.53
CA GLU A 595 -11.24 -4.51 -37.54
C GLU A 595 -10.44 -4.21 -36.26
N ARG A 596 -10.92 -4.70 -35.13
CA ARG A 596 -10.33 -4.56 -33.79
C ARG A 596 -10.04 -5.93 -33.20
N PHE A 597 -8.99 -6.00 -32.40
CA PHE A 597 -8.80 -7.07 -31.44
C PHE A 597 -8.47 -6.55 -30.05
N GLU A 598 -8.82 -7.35 -29.05
CA GLU A 598 -8.23 -7.27 -27.73
C GLU A 598 -7.57 -8.61 -27.39
N LEU A 599 -6.42 -8.57 -26.73
CA LEU A 599 -5.74 -9.77 -26.23
C LEU A 599 -6.15 -9.98 -24.77
N PHE A 600 -6.88 -11.06 -24.51
CA PHE A 600 -7.20 -11.50 -23.16
C PHE A 600 -6.27 -12.62 -22.74
N ILE A 601 -5.79 -12.57 -21.49
CA ILE A 601 -5.02 -13.64 -20.85
C ILE A 601 -5.58 -13.86 -19.46
N GLN A 602 -6.17 -15.05 -19.23
CA GLN A 602 -6.82 -15.39 -17.96
C GLN A 602 -7.89 -14.37 -17.54
N GLY A 603 -8.73 -13.97 -18.51
CA GLY A 603 -9.77 -12.94 -18.32
C GLY A 603 -9.25 -11.54 -17.99
N MET A 604 -7.97 -11.26 -18.24
CA MET A 604 -7.42 -9.92 -18.17
C MET A 604 -7.07 -9.42 -19.57
N GLU A 605 -7.67 -8.31 -19.96
CA GLU A 605 -7.28 -7.56 -21.16
C GLU A 605 -5.83 -7.06 -21.01
N LEU A 606 -4.96 -7.43 -21.94
CA LEU A 606 -3.56 -7.04 -21.98
C LEU A 606 -3.28 -5.99 -23.05
N ALA A 607 -3.92 -6.12 -24.21
CA ALA A 607 -3.68 -5.29 -25.37
C ALA A 607 -4.99 -4.98 -26.09
N ASN A 608 -5.05 -3.81 -26.71
CA ASN A 608 -6.13 -3.37 -27.58
C ASN A 608 -5.49 -2.83 -28.87
N ALA A 609 -5.99 -3.25 -30.02
CA ALA A 609 -5.39 -2.93 -31.31
C ALA A 609 -6.42 -2.98 -32.42
N TYR A 610 -6.17 -2.24 -33.49
CA TYR A 610 -7.10 -2.18 -34.60
C TYR A 610 -6.45 -1.68 -35.89
N THR A 611 -7.14 -1.93 -37.01
CA THR A 611 -6.88 -1.21 -38.25
C THR A 611 -7.42 0.20 -38.09
N GLU A 612 -6.58 1.18 -38.34
CA GLU A 612 -6.86 2.57 -38.01
C GLU A 612 -7.90 3.20 -38.92
N LEU A 613 -8.87 3.91 -38.32
CA LEU A 613 -9.77 4.77 -39.08
C LEU A 613 -8.99 5.97 -39.62
N ASN A 614 -8.87 6.03 -40.93
CA ASN A 614 -8.18 7.11 -41.64
C ASN A 614 -9.10 7.95 -42.53
N ASP A 615 -10.42 7.71 -42.48
CA ASP A 615 -11.44 8.54 -43.14
C ASP A 615 -11.78 9.74 -42.23
N PRO A 616 -11.40 10.98 -42.62
CA PRO A 616 -11.61 12.15 -41.78
C PRO A 616 -13.09 12.51 -41.59
N ASP A 617 -13.95 12.27 -42.59
CA ASP A 617 -15.36 12.66 -42.54
C ASP A 617 -16.12 11.70 -41.63
N LEU A 618 -15.81 10.41 -41.71
CA LEU A 618 -16.34 9.41 -40.79
C LEU A 618 -15.83 9.66 -39.37
N GLN A 619 -14.55 9.96 -39.19
CA GLN A 619 -13.99 10.24 -37.86
C GLN A 619 -14.65 11.45 -37.20
N GLU A 620 -14.85 12.54 -37.94
CA GLU A 620 -15.55 13.73 -37.45
C GLU A 620 -17.00 13.40 -37.06
N LYS A 621 -17.70 12.62 -37.88
CA LYS A 621 -19.06 12.17 -37.58
C LYS A 621 -19.11 11.38 -36.27
N LEU A 622 -18.19 10.43 -36.07
CA LEU A 622 -18.15 9.59 -34.88
C LEU A 622 -17.86 10.42 -33.62
N PHE A 623 -16.92 11.36 -33.68
CA PHE A 623 -16.69 12.29 -32.56
C PHE A 623 -17.91 13.13 -32.23
N ARG A 624 -18.66 13.61 -33.23
CA ARG A 624 -19.92 14.34 -32.97
C ARG A 624 -20.94 13.44 -32.27
N THR A 625 -21.12 12.21 -32.73
CA THR A 625 -22.05 11.25 -32.11
C THR A 625 -21.66 10.92 -30.67
N GLN A 626 -20.37 10.82 -30.34
CA GLN A 626 -19.93 10.59 -28.95
C GLN A 626 -20.19 11.78 -28.01
N LEU A 627 -20.39 12.97 -28.56
CA LEU A 627 -20.71 14.19 -27.80
C LEU A 627 -22.23 14.44 -27.71
N GLU A 628 -23.04 13.74 -28.52
CA GLU A 628 -24.49 13.90 -28.54
C GLU A 628 -25.11 13.31 -27.25
N GLY A 629 -25.92 14.11 -26.55
CA GLY A 629 -26.72 13.64 -25.42
C GLY A 629 -26.02 13.61 -24.04
N MET A 630 -24.80 14.11 -23.93
CA MET A 630 -24.08 14.29 -22.66
C MET A 630 -23.71 15.76 -22.45
N ASP A 631 -23.78 16.24 -21.20
CA ASP A 631 -23.21 17.53 -20.85
C ASP A 631 -21.68 17.49 -21.07
N GLU A 632 -21.11 18.60 -21.54
CA GLU A 632 -19.68 18.66 -21.90
C GLU A 632 -18.77 18.32 -20.71
N GLU A 633 -19.18 18.67 -19.49
CA GLU A 633 -18.45 18.34 -18.26
C GLU A 633 -18.48 16.83 -17.92
N ASP A 634 -19.52 16.11 -18.34
CA ASP A 634 -19.71 14.69 -18.04
C ASP A 634 -19.21 13.76 -19.15
N SER A 635 -19.09 14.26 -20.38
CA SER A 635 -18.56 13.46 -21.49
C SER A 635 -17.07 13.17 -21.29
N MET A 636 -16.68 11.89 -21.41
CA MET A 636 -15.27 11.50 -21.50
C MET A 636 -14.68 11.73 -22.90
N ALA A 637 -15.53 12.01 -23.89
CA ALA A 637 -15.12 12.33 -25.25
C ALA A 637 -14.94 13.83 -25.41
N ARG A 638 -14.03 14.21 -26.31
CA ARG A 638 -13.78 15.60 -26.69
C ARG A 638 -13.54 15.68 -28.19
N MET A 639 -14.03 16.75 -28.82
CA MET A 639 -13.77 17.00 -30.24
C MET A 639 -12.33 17.50 -30.43
N ASP A 640 -11.45 16.67 -30.98
CA ASP A 640 -10.13 17.10 -31.42
C ASP A 640 -10.18 17.54 -32.91
N THR A 641 -10.47 18.82 -33.12
CA THR A 641 -10.52 19.40 -34.47
C THR A 641 -9.15 19.41 -35.17
N ASP A 642 -8.05 19.45 -34.43
CA ASP A 642 -6.72 19.39 -35.00
C ASP A 642 -6.39 17.98 -35.50
N PHE A 643 -6.80 16.94 -34.77
CA PHE A 643 -6.65 15.56 -35.21
C PHE A 643 -7.43 15.28 -36.50
N VAL A 644 -8.70 15.70 -36.57
CA VAL A 644 -9.50 15.59 -37.81
C VAL A 644 -8.82 16.35 -38.95
N ARG A 645 -8.29 17.55 -38.68
CA ARG A 645 -7.51 18.32 -39.67
C ARG A 645 -6.25 17.56 -40.12
N ALA A 646 -5.56 16.86 -39.22
CA ALA A 646 -4.42 16.03 -39.59
C ALA A 646 -4.84 14.89 -40.53
N LEU A 647 -5.93 14.17 -40.24
CA LEU A 647 -6.45 13.11 -41.11
C LEU A 647 -6.81 13.62 -42.52
N ARG A 648 -7.32 14.86 -42.64
CA ARG A 648 -7.58 15.52 -43.93
C ARG A 648 -6.33 15.79 -44.76
N ASN A 649 -5.14 15.77 -44.15
CA ASN A 649 -3.86 15.84 -44.86
C ASN A 649 -3.35 14.46 -45.31
N GLY A 650 -4.11 13.39 -45.07
CA GLY A 650 -3.85 12.05 -45.55
C GLY A 650 -3.06 11.20 -44.56
N MET A 651 -3.76 10.40 -43.77
CA MET A 651 -3.14 9.31 -43.01
C MET A 651 -3.15 8.03 -43.86
N PRO A 652 -2.00 7.33 -44.03
CA PRO A 652 -1.98 6.04 -44.73
C PRO A 652 -2.88 5.01 -43.99
N PRO A 653 -3.32 3.94 -44.66
CA PRO A 653 -3.88 2.79 -43.93
C PRO A 653 -2.83 2.32 -42.92
N ALA A 654 -3.24 1.96 -41.71
CA ALA A 654 -2.31 1.59 -40.65
C ALA A 654 -2.93 0.58 -39.69
N GLY A 655 -2.08 -0.16 -38.98
CA GLY A 655 -2.44 -0.87 -37.77
C GLY A 655 -1.86 -0.13 -36.56
N GLY A 656 -2.63 -0.03 -35.49
CA GLY A 656 -2.16 0.45 -34.20
C GLY A 656 -2.41 -0.54 -33.08
N LEU A 657 -1.56 -0.48 -32.06
CA LEU A 657 -1.50 -1.43 -30.96
C LEU A 657 -1.17 -0.70 -29.66
N GLY A 658 -2.02 -0.85 -28.65
CA GLY A 658 -1.76 -0.48 -27.27
C GLY A 658 -1.53 -1.72 -26.40
N ILE A 659 -0.48 -1.72 -25.57
CA ILE A 659 -0.20 -2.77 -24.58
C ILE A 659 -0.02 -2.16 -23.19
N GLY A 660 -0.76 -2.69 -22.21
CA GLY A 660 -0.54 -2.38 -20.80
C GLY A 660 0.72 -3.06 -20.28
N ILE A 661 1.84 -2.34 -20.25
CA ILE A 661 3.15 -2.90 -19.85
C ILE A 661 3.14 -3.41 -18.41
N ASP A 662 2.41 -2.72 -17.54
CA ASP A 662 2.27 -3.14 -16.15
C ASP A 662 1.58 -4.50 -16.04
N ARG A 663 0.49 -4.71 -16.79
CA ARG A 663 -0.22 -5.99 -16.86
C ARG A 663 0.64 -7.09 -17.52
N LEU A 664 1.42 -6.74 -18.55
CA LEU A 664 2.38 -7.68 -19.15
C LEU A 664 3.36 -8.19 -18.10
N VAL A 665 3.99 -7.28 -17.36
CA VAL A 665 4.95 -7.64 -16.32
C VAL A 665 4.27 -8.48 -15.23
N MET A 666 3.05 -8.14 -14.80
CA MET A 666 2.28 -8.97 -13.85
C MET A 666 2.18 -10.44 -14.30
N LEU A 667 1.80 -10.65 -15.56
CA LEU A 667 1.63 -11.98 -16.13
C LEU A 667 2.96 -12.74 -16.21
N LEU A 668 4.03 -12.08 -16.69
CA LEU A 668 5.33 -12.73 -16.89
C LEU A 668 6.09 -12.96 -15.58
N THR A 669 5.78 -12.22 -14.52
CA THR A 669 6.45 -12.34 -13.20
C THR A 669 5.56 -12.89 -12.10
N ASN A 670 4.44 -13.56 -12.46
CA ASN A 670 3.50 -14.19 -11.52
C ASN A 670 3.07 -13.25 -10.38
N SER A 671 2.68 -12.02 -10.70
CA SER A 671 2.30 -11.00 -9.72
C SER A 671 0.80 -10.75 -9.78
N ALA A 672 0.11 -10.97 -8.66
CA ALA A 672 -1.35 -10.93 -8.60
C ALA A 672 -1.93 -9.51 -8.60
N THR A 673 -1.09 -8.50 -8.32
CA THR A 673 -1.50 -7.09 -8.26
C THR A 673 -0.49 -6.20 -8.97
N ILE A 674 -0.98 -5.17 -9.65
CA ILE A 674 -0.20 -4.14 -10.33
C ILE A 674 0.76 -3.43 -9.37
N ARG A 675 0.40 -3.36 -8.08
CA ARG A 675 1.21 -2.73 -7.04
C ARG A 675 2.49 -3.50 -6.71
N GLU A 676 2.61 -4.76 -7.12
CA GLU A 676 3.82 -5.56 -6.96
C GLU A 676 4.87 -5.33 -8.04
N ILE A 677 4.47 -4.68 -9.15
CA ILE A 677 5.33 -4.41 -10.31
C ILE A 677 5.54 -2.91 -10.56
N ILE A 678 4.89 -2.05 -9.76
CA ILE A 678 5.17 -0.61 -9.67
C ILE A 678 6.02 -0.37 -8.42
N LEU A 679 7.18 0.27 -8.58
CA LEU A 679 8.09 0.55 -7.46
C LEU A 679 7.39 1.39 -6.39
N PHE A 680 6.72 2.46 -6.81
CA PHE A 680 6.04 3.41 -5.93
C PHE A 680 4.61 3.63 -6.42
N PRO A 681 3.66 2.72 -6.10
CA PRO A 681 2.26 2.89 -6.48
C PRO A 681 1.62 4.04 -5.70
N LEU A 682 0.52 4.61 -6.23
CA LEU A 682 -0.23 5.62 -5.49
C LEU A 682 -0.95 4.95 -4.31
N LEU A 683 -0.86 5.54 -3.13
CA LEU A 683 -1.48 5.05 -1.90
C LEU A 683 -2.41 6.11 -1.33
N ARG A 684 -3.40 5.67 -0.54
CA ARG A 684 -4.22 6.59 0.25
C ARG A 684 -3.34 7.30 1.27
N HIS A 685 -3.74 8.50 1.69
CA HIS A 685 -3.07 9.16 2.81
C HIS A 685 -3.14 8.29 4.06
N GLU A 686 -2.11 8.39 4.90
CA GLU A 686 -2.17 7.82 6.24
C GLU A 686 -3.26 8.56 7.02
N ALA A 687 -4.03 7.84 7.81
CA ALA A 687 -4.92 8.48 8.77
C ALA A 687 -4.02 9.22 9.77
N THR A 688 -4.02 10.55 9.68
CA THR A 688 -3.34 11.44 10.63
C THR A 688 -4.01 11.41 11.99
#